data_AF-A0A5N6L883-F1
#
_entry.id   AF-A0A5N6L883-F1
#
_cell.length_a   1.000
_cell.length_b   1.000
_cell.length_c   1.000
_cell.angle_alpha   90.00
_cell.angle_beta   90.00
_cell.angle_gamma   90.00
#
_symmetry.space_group_name_H-M   'P 1'
#
loop_
_entity.id
_entity.type
_entity.pdbx_description
1 polymer ?
#
loop_
_entity_poly.entity_id
_entity_poly.type
_entity_poly.pdbx_seq_one_letter_code
_entity_poly.pdbx_strand_id
1 'polypeptide(L)'
;MQMRKQIMVSFAPLISAFTPTFVRNVSTSSFFPTQFGSFFEPNPRDRVYYLNRDIERLMNSGSIDCALQLFDQMPIRDVITWNIMISGLKQNGFSKEALYVYSQMVSQGFVESSSTFSTVLGAFSHEGLYQEGIQVHSRVIVLGLSLNVYVGSALINLYMNMGLVDFALRLFNDLPERNLATWNQLLRGFGEFKLSQRLQLYYRMKREGVLLTPLIFCYFIRSFGNESFVDKGKELHSYAIKVGWSESDLFVSNALVDFYSACGSLIDVKKSFEVIPTSNVISWNSLVSVYAYNGVASSALAIFSMMQVWGKNPSIRSFVGLLNFSSKDVNLILGKQIHCFVLKLGLEHDSCYIHSALIDMYGKCGEIESSVALYENIPRKNLEICNSLMTSLAHCGIVEDVIEMFGLMVDEDIGFDEVSLSTTINTLSKSAYASLTSCKLLHHCAVKSGFDHDLAVSCSLIDSYSRFGDVKSYCQVFEQLSSPNVTCFTSMISAYSRNKMGMQCCKFLEAMISKGLKPDKVTFLCVLTACNHSGMVQEGKMVFESMKTVHGIDPESQHLACMIDLLGHKGLLEEAERLLKQTQVNNDSVIWSLLLRHCKAHRNDVVGKRIAEIVIKLEPENPSICMIKSLEIRDDEIELLDLPSCSSEHGIKILVNVDGFGAVGDGVSDDTKAFQNAWKQACSTAAAVLLVPPDRTYLVNATRFRGPCAEDLIVQIDGIIVAPGEPKNWDPRNPRTWLSFANLTGVIFQGHGVIDGSGRKWWAASCKKNKTNALTIDQCSNIEVNGLTFRNSQQMHFTVSRSESVRIFSVLVSSPEDSPNTDGIHISASKNVVIENSKIGTGDDCISIVSGCSNIMMKTISCGPGHGISIGSLGKDNSTDFVSAVVLDTAFLKGTTNGLRIKTWQGGSGYVRAVRYENVQMDDVANPIIIDQFYCDSPKSCQNQTSAVEISQIMYVNIHGTSKSPNAMKFACSDTVPCSKIVLNDINLKRTDGKSAQTFCNSVKGFAYDNVQPSADCLMTDNNLVYQTRNRIQA
;
A
#
# COMPACT_ATOMS: atom_id res chain seq x y z
N MET A 1 50.58 15.58 -33.20
CA MET A 1 50.55 15.34 -34.67
C MET A 1 50.03 13.95 -35.04
N GLN A 2 50.40 12.87 -34.34
CA GLN A 2 49.90 11.51 -34.60
C GLN A 2 48.39 11.32 -34.33
N MET A 3 47.78 12.12 -33.44
CA MET A 3 46.34 12.02 -33.12
C MET A 3 45.41 12.75 -34.10
N ARG A 4 45.91 13.71 -34.89
CA ARG A 4 45.15 14.31 -36.01
C ARG A 4 44.84 13.28 -37.11
N LYS A 5 45.67 12.24 -37.24
CA LYS A 5 45.45 11.12 -38.16
C LYS A 5 44.43 10.10 -37.64
N GLN A 6 44.33 9.89 -36.33
CA GLN A 6 43.38 8.91 -35.76
C GLN A 6 41.92 9.38 -35.87
N ILE A 7 41.67 10.67 -35.70
CA ILE A 7 40.33 11.26 -35.88
C ILE A 7 39.91 11.26 -37.35
N MET A 8 40.85 11.40 -38.30
CA MET A 8 40.55 11.31 -39.73
C MET A 8 40.21 9.90 -40.21
N VAL A 9 40.60 8.84 -39.50
CA VAL A 9 40.43 7.45 -39.97
C VAL A 9 39.14 6.79 -39.44
N SER A 10 38.61 7.22 -38.29
CA SER A 10 37.39 6.63 -37.71
C SER A 10 36.08 7.29 -38.17
N PHE A 11 36.13 8.43 -38.85
CA PHE A 11 34.93 9.18 -39.32
C PHE A 11 34.90 9.47 -40.84
N ALA A 12 35.89 8.98 -41.60
CA ALA A 12 35.98 9.18 -43.04
C ALA A 12 34.75 8.72 -43.88
N PRO A 13 33.93 7.71 -43.49
CA PRO A 13 32.82 7.30 -44.34
C PRO A 13 31.58 8.22 -44.32
N LEU A 14 31.51 9.23 -43.45
CA LEU A 14 30.30 10.04 -43.24
C LEU A 14 30.34 11.45 -43.87
N ILE A 15 31.36 11.76 -44.67
CA ILE A 15 31.56 13.11 -45.26
C ILE A 15 31.07 13.20 -46.72
N SER A 16 30.22 12.29 -47.19
CA SER A 16 29.64 12.39 -48.55
C SER A 16 28.19 11.93 -48.64
N ALA A 17 27.25 12.67 -48.05
CA ALA A 17 25.85 12.69 -48.49
C ALA A 17 25.06 13.76 -47.73
N PHE A 18 25.20 15.03 -48.14
CA PHE A 18 24.25 16.07 -47.74
C PHE A 18 23.16 16.18 -48.81
N THR A 19 22.14 15.32 -48.70
CA THR A 19 20.80 15.58 -49.27
C THR A 19 19.77 14.94 -48.35
N PRO A 20 19.07 15.70 -47.49
CA PRO A 20 17.82 15.24 -46.93
C PRO A 20 16.79 15.22 -48.07
N THR A 21 16.34 14.04 -48.49
CA THR A 21 15.18 13.92 -49.36
C THR A 21 13.92 14.24 -48.56
N PHE A 22 13.52 15.51 -48.53
CA PHE A 22 12.21 15.93 -48.09
C PHE A 22 11.58 16.81 -49.17
N VAL A 23 10.67 16.23 -49.95
CA VAL A 23 9.88 16.94 -50.95
C VAL A 23 8.75 17.66 -50.22
N ARG A 24 8.83 18.99 -50.09
CA ARG A 24 7.66 19.82 -49.76
C ARG A 24 7.05 20.33 -51.06
N ASN A 25 5.85 19.87 -51.39
CA ASN A 25 5.04 20.45 -52.45
C ASN A 25 4.61 21.85 -52.03
N VAL A 26 5.27 22.88 -52.58
CA VAL A 26 4.80 24.26 -52.50
C VAL A 26 4.06 24.57 -53.79
N SER A 27 2.74 24.69 -53.70
CA SER A 27 1.90 25.26 -54.76
C SER A 27 2.26 26.73 -54.94
N THR A 28 2.90 27.06 -56.05
CA THR A 28 3.11 28.43 -56.51
C THR A 28 1.78 29.06 -56.91
N SER A 29 1.26 30.00 -56.12
CA SER A 29 0.28 30.97 -56.60
C SER A 29 0.95 32.32 -56.78
N SER A 30 1.05 32.72 -58.06
CA SER A 30 1.49 34.02 -58.50
C SER A 30 0.45 35.09 -58.15
N PHE A 31 0.82 36.10 -57.36
CA PHE A 31 0.12 37.38 -57.35
C PHE A 31 1.13 38.53 -57.16
N PHE A 32 1.39 39.24 -58.25
CA PHE A 32 1.88 40.63 -58.19
C PHE A 32 0.69 41.56 -57.94
N PRO A 33 0.90 42.65 -57.19
CA PRO A 33 0.55 43.95 -57.77
C PRO A 33 1.63 45.03 -57.56
N THR A 34 1.65 45.94 -58.52
CA THR A 34 2.57 47.06 -58.75
C THR A 34 2.19 48.37 -58.03
N GLN A 35 3.23 49.18 -57.76
CA GLN A 35 3.26 50.65 -57.50
C GLN A 35 2.67 51.15 -56.16
N PHE A 36 3.18 52.17 -55.46
CA PHE A 36 3.84 53.44 -55.81
C PHE A 36 4.91 53.83 -54.76
N GLY A 37 5.92 54.62 -55.17
CA GLY A 37 7.11 54.96 -54.38
C GLY A 37 7.04 56.19 -53.45
N SER A 38 8.10 56.36 -52.66
CA SER A 38 8.68 57.68 -52.34
C SER A 38 10.13 57.54 -51.84
N PHE A 39 10.93 58.49 -52.33
CA PHE A 39 12.28 58.97 -52.02
C PHE A 39 13.03 58.51 -50.76
N PHE A 40 14.37 58.44 -50.91
CA PHE A 40 15.44 57.92 -50.06
C PHE A 40 15.68 56.41 -50.18
N GLU A 41 16.55 55.99 -51.12
CA GLU A 41 17.20 54.67 -51.02
C GLU A 41 18.08 54.66 -49.75
N PRO A 42 17.74 53.86 -48.72
CA PRO A 42 18.69 53.58 -47.67
C PRO A 42 19.81 52.75 -48.29
N ASN A 43 21.04 52.94 -47.83
CA ASN A 43 22.16 52.06 -48.16
C ASN A 43 21.67 50.59 -48.08
N PRO A 44 21.96 49.71 -49.07
CA PRO A 44 21.48 48.32 -49.04
C PRO A 44 21.78 47.60 -47.71
N ARG A 45 22.86 48.01 -47.02
CA ARG A 45 23.22 47.55 -45.67
C ARG A 45 22.27 48.01 -44.57
N ASP A 46 21.79 49.24 -44.61
CA ASP A 46 20.83 49.79 -43.64
C ASP A 46 19.49 49.07 -43.78
N ARG A 47 19.08 48.75 -45.01
CA ARG A 47 17.86 47.98 -45.28
C ARG A 47 17.94 46.55 -44.72
N VAL A 48 19.07 45.87 -44.87
CA VAL A 48 19.30 44.53 -44.26
C VAL A 48 19.28 44.63 -42.74
N TYR A 49 19.87 45.68 -42.15
CA TYR A 49 19.86 45.90 -40.71
C TYR A 49 18.43 46.07 -40.14
N TYR A 50 17.58 46.88 -40.76
CA TYR A 50 16.19 47.05 -40.31
C TYR A 50 15.37 45.77 -40.46
N LEU A 51 15.53 45.05 -41.57
CA LEU A 51 14.87 43.76 -41.79
C LEU A 51 15.34 42.69 -40.80
N ASN A 52 16.63 42.66 -40.47
CA ASN A 52 17.18 41.77 -39.43
C ASN A 52 16.52 42.04 -38.06
N ARG A 53 16.33 43.32 -37.70
CA ARG A 53 15.68 43.71 -36.45
C ARG A 53 14.18 43.36 -36.44
N ASP A 54 13.51 43.46 -37.57
CA ASP A 54 12.09 43.10 -37.69
C ASP A 54 11.90 41.57 -37.62
N ILE A 55 12.80 40.79 -38.24
CA ILE A 55 12.85 39.33 -38.08
C ILE A 55 13.08 38.96 -36.61
N GLU A 56 14.06 39.57 -35.95
CA GLU A 56 14.34 39.32 -34.52
C GLU A 56 13.12 39.63 -33.65
N ARG A 57 12.41 40.73 -33.93
CA ARG A 57 11.18 41.09 -33.21
C ARG A 57 10.08 40.05 -33.41
N LEU A 58 9.86 39.59 -34.65
CA LEU A 58 8.85 38.58 -34.97
C LEU A 58 9.16 37.22 -34.33
N MET A 59 10.45 36.86 -34.29
CA MET A 59 10.91 35.63 -33.63
C MET A 59 10.73 35.69 -32.11
N ASN A 60 10.99 36.85 -31.50
CA ASN A 60 10.76 37.06 -30.06
C ASN A 60 9.27 37.09 -29.69
N SER A 61 8.38 37.44 -30.64
CA SER A 61 6.92 37.42 -30.44
C SER A 61 6.26 36.08 -30.78
N GLY A 62 7.03 35.04 -31.13
CA GLY A 62 6.53 33.71 -31.50
C GLY A 62 5.83 33.64 -32.87
N SER A 63 5.93 34.68 -33.70
CA SER A 63 5.28 34.76 -35.03
C SER A 63 6.20 34.22 -36.13
N ILE A 64 6.47 32.92 -36.08
CA ILE A 64 7.53 32.25 -36.84
C ILE A 64 7.24 32.23 -38.34
N ASP A 65 6.00 31.98 -38.75
CA ASP A 65 5.61 31.94 -40.17
C ASP A 65 5.82 33.28 -40.86
N CYS A 66 5.51 34.39 -40.16
CA CYS A 66 5.75 35.74 -40.66
C CYS A 66 7.24 36.06 -40.75
N ALA A 67 8.05 35.58 -39.80
CA ALA A 67 9.51 35.75 -39.83
C ALA A 67 10.15 34.96 -40.99
N LEU A 68 9.69 33.73 -41.24
CA LEU A 68 10.12 32.91 -42.37
C LEU A 68 9.73 33.53 -43.72
N GLN A 69 8.49 34.02 -43.85
CA GLN A 69 8.05 34.73 -45.06
C GLN A 69 8.87 36.00 -45.32
N LEU A 70 9.15 36.79 -44.28
CA LEU A 70 9.97 37.98 -44.41
C LEU A 70 11.41 37.62 -44.79
N PHE A 71 11.96 36.57 -44.16
CA PHE A 71 13.27 36.03 -44.48
C PHE A 71 13.36 35.58 -45.93
N ASP A 72 12.36 34.86 -46.46
CA ASP A 72 12.31 34.38 -47.84
C ASP A 72 12.22 35.52 -48.87
N GLN A 73 11.56 36.63 -48.50
CA GLN A 73 11.44 37.84 -49.33
C GLN A 73 12.69 38.72 -49.35
N MET A 74 13.70 38.46 -48.50
CA MET A 74 14.93 39.24 -48.48
C MET A 74 15.81 38.97 -49.72
N PRO A 75 16.14 39.99 -50.55
CA PRO A 75 16.95 39.81 -51.75
C PRO A 75 18.45 39.64 -51.44
N ILE A 76 18.91 40.18 -50.30
CA ILE A 76 20.30 40.09 -49.82
C ILE A 76 20.24 39.68 -48.35
N ARG A 77 20.99 38.62 -47.99
CA ARG A 77 21.11 38.11 -46.62
C ARG A 77 22.58 38.11 -46.23
N ASP A 78 22.87 38.49 -44.99
CA ASP A 78 24.21 38.40 -44.43
C ASP A 78 24.28 37.32 -43.35
N VAL A 79 25.49 37.05 -42.85
CA VAL A 79 25.72 36.04 -41.79
C VAL A 79 24.89 36.35 -40.53
N ILE A 80 24.58 37.62 -40.26
CA ILE A 80 23.76 38.04 -39.13
C ILE A 80 22.29 37.64 -39.36
N THR A 81 21.74 37.86 -40.56
CA THR A 81 20.39 37.42 -40.95
C THR A 81 20.21 35.92 -40.72
N TRP A 82 21.17 35.10 -41.17
CA TRP A 82 21.14 33.65 -40.98
C TRP A 82 21.24 33.26 -39.50
N ASN A 83 22.14 33.90 -38.74
CA ASN A 83 22.29 33.63 -37.31
C ASN A 83 21.04 34.01 -36.50
N ILE A 84 20.34 35.10 -36.84
CA ILE A 84 19.08 35.51 -36.21
C ILE A 84 18.00 34.45 -36.45
N MET A 85 17.89 33.94 -37.68
CA MET A 85 16.92 32.87 -37.97
C MET A 85 17.24 31.58 -37.21
N ILE A 86 18.50 31.14 -37.20
CA ILE A 86 18.91 29.93 -36.47
C ILE A 86 18.66 30.09 -34.97
N SER A 87 19.00 31.25 -34.39
CA SER A 87 18.78 31.54 -32.98
C SER A 87 17.30 31.66 -32.62
N GLY A 88 16.50 32.33 -33.45
CA GLY A 88 15.07 32.51 -33.22
C GLY A 88 14.27 31.21 -33.38
N LEU A 89 14.63 30.35 -34.34
CA LEU A 89 14.04 29.01 -34.48
C LEU A 89 14.38 28.14 -33.27
N LYS A 90 15.62 28.21 -32.78
CA LYS A 90 16.04 27.55 -31.54
C LYS A 90 15.22 28.01 -30.34
N GLN A 91 15.04 29.32 -30.13
CA GLN A 91 14.30 29.87 -28.99
C GLN A 91 12.82 29.43 -28.98
N ASN A 92 12.24 29.18 -30.15
CA ASN A 92 10.87 28.74 -30.31
C ASN A 92 10.71 27.20 -30.42
N GLY A 93 11.78 26.41 -30.24
CA GLY A 93 11.71 24.94 -30.23
C GLY A 93 11.79 24.24 -31.60
N PHE A 94 12.07 24.96 -32.69
CA PHE A 94 12.14 24.43 -34.06
C PHE A 94 13.59 24.14 -34.49
N SER A 95 14.28 23.27 -33.75
CA SER A 95 15.72 23.03 -33.94
C SER A 95 16.07 22.24 -35.20
N LYS A 96 15.14 21.43 -35.74
CA LYS A 96 15.34 20.72 -37.01
C LYS A 96 15.28 21.68 -38.19
N GLU A 97 14.37 22.64 -38.14
CA GLU A 97 14.27 23.74 -39.10
C GLU A 97 15.50 24.65 -39.00
N ALA A 98 16.02 24.90 -37.80
CA ALA A 98 17.28 25.61 -37.60
C ALA A 98 18.47 24.91 -38.28
N LEU A 99 18.51 23.57 -38.25
CA LEU A 99 19.51 22.77 -38.98
C LEU A 99 19.34 22.88 -40.50
N TYR A 100 18.10 22.89 -40.99
CA TYR A 100 17.82 23.11 -42.41
C TYR A 100 18.32 24.50 -42.86
N VAL A 101 18.00 25.54 -42.11
CA VAL A 101 18.46 26.92 -42.37
C VAL A 101 20.00 27.01 -42.32
N TYR A 102 20.66 26.34 -41.37
CA TYR A 102 22.12 26.25 -41.34
C TYR A 102 22.69 25.54 -42.57
N SER A 103 22.08 24.43 -43.01
CA SER A 103 22.52 23.73 -44.22
C SER A 103 22.39 24.57 -45.49
N GLN A 104 21.35 25.41 -45.57
CA GLN A 104 21.17 26.35 -46.66
C GLN A 104 22.20 27.48 -46.64
N MET A 105 22.54 28.01 -45.46
CA MET A 105 23.61 29.00 -45.31
C MET A 105 24.94 28.45 -45.85
N VAL A 106 25.29 27.22 -45.49
CA VAL A 106 26.53 26.56 -45.93
C VAL A 106 26.50 26.24 -47.42
N SER A 107 25.38 25.77 -47.98
CA SER A 107 25.27 25.45 -49.41
C SER A 107 25.30 26.69 -50.31
N GLN A 108 24.90 27.85 -49.78
CA GLN A 108 25.02 29.15 -50.46
C GLN A 108 26.42 29.79 -50.32
N GLY A 109 27.36 29.11 -49.67
CA GLY A 109 28.77 29.53 -49.61
C GLY A 109 29.07 30.63 -48.58
N PHE A 110 28.18 30.89 -47.62
CA PHE A 110 28.46 31.83 -46.53
C PHE A 110 29.47 31.22 -45.55
N VAL A 111 30.51 31.99 -45.20
CA VAL A 111 31.54 31.55 -44.26
C VAL A 111 31.01 31.57 -42.83
N GLU A 112 31.05 30.42 -42.18
CA GLU A 112 30.60 30.25 -40.80
C GLU A 112 31.52 30.99 -39.82
N SER A 113 30.93 31.73 -38.88
CA SER A 113 31.67 32.49 -37.86
C SER A 113 31.66 31.80 -36.49
N SER A 114 32.46 32.28 -35.54
CA SER A 114 32.45 31.76 -34.16
C SER A 114 31.07 31.88 -33.48
N SER A 115 30.30 32.93 -33.81
CA SER A 115 28.93 33.10 -33.32
C SER A 115 27.97 32.11 -33.98
N THR A 116 28.12 31.85 -35.29
CA THR A 116 27.35 30.82 -36.01
C THR A 116 27.53 29.45 -35.36
N PHE A 117 28.77 29.02 -35.11
CA PHE A 117 29.04 27.73 -34.46
C PHE A 117 28.51 27.66 -33.03
N SER A 118 28.65 28.73 -32.24
CA SER A 118 28.11 28.78 -30.88
C SER A 118 26.58 28.63 -30.86
N THR A 119 25.87 29.27 -31.79
CA THR A 119 24.40 29.20 -31.89
C THR A 119 23.93 27.82 -32.33
N VAL A 120 24.56 27.26 -33.37
CA VAL A 120 24.23 25.96 -33.96
C VAL A 120 24.50 24.82 -32.99
N LEU A 121 25.70 24.75 -32.40
CA LEU A 121 26.05 23.74 -31.40
C LEU A 121 25.17 23.85 -30.15
N GLY A 122 24.84 25.08 -29.76
CA GLY A 122 23.91 25.35 -28.67
C GLY A 122 22.48 24.86 -28.96
N ALA A 123 22.01 24.91 -30.21
CA ALA A 123 20.70 24.35 -30.59
C ALA A 123 20.71 22.81 -30.49
N PHE A 124 21.76 22.16 -30.98
CA PHE A 124 21.86 20.70 -30.99
C PHE A 124 22.02 20.10 -29.60
N SER A 125 22.67 20.83 -28.69
CA SER A 125 22.81 20.39 -27.30
C SER A 125 21.49 20.26 -26.54
N HIS A 126 20.43 21.01 -26.92
CA HIS A 126 19.14 21.00 -26.20
C HIS A 126 18.17 19.93 -26.71
N GLU A 127 18.26 19.52 -27.97
CA GLU A 127 17.31 18.60 -28.63
C GLU A 127 17.89 17.20 -28.92
N GLY A 128 19.07 16.89 -28.38
CA GLY A 128 19.68 15.56 -28.53
C GLY A 128 20.19 15.21 -29.94
N LEU A 129 20.38 16.20 -30.82
CA LEU A 129 20.90 16.04 -32.19
C LEU A 129 22.43 15.86 -32.19
N TYR A 130 22.87 14.78 -31.53
CA TYR A 130 24.27 14.55 -31.21
C TYR A 130 25.13 14.17 -32.42
N GLN A 131 24.57 13.46 -33.40
CA GLN A 131 25.30 13.04 -34.60
C GLN A 131 25.69 14.25 -35.46
N GLU A 132 24.76 15.18 -35.64
CA GLU A 132 24.92 16.43 -36.37
C GLU A 132 25.86 17.38 -35.62
N GLY A 133 25.79 17.41 -34.29
CA GLY A 133 26.74 18.14 -33.44
C GLY A 133 28.20 17.70 -33.61
N ILE A 134 28.46 16.39 -33.75
CA ILE A 134 29.80 15.84 -34.00
C ILE A 134 30.30 16.22 -35.40
N GLN A 135 29.42 16.27 -36.39
CA GLN A 135 29.76 16.72 -37.75
C GLN A 135 30.14 18.21 -37.76
N VAL A 136 29.38 19.05 -37.05
CA VAL A 136 29.71 20.47 -36.89
C VAL A 136 31.01 20.66 -36.12
N HIS A 137 31.29 19.86 -35.09
CA HIS A 137 32.61 19.89 -34.43
C HIS A 137 33.76 19.55 -35.39
N SER A 138 33.58 18.58 -36.28
CA SER A 138 34.57 18.26 -37.32
C SER A 138 34.83 19.44 -38.25
N ARG A 139 33.77 20.18 -38.62
CA ARG A 139 33.86 21.43 -39.41
C ARG A 139 34.61 22.54 -38.66
N VAL A 140 34.36 22.71 -37.36
CA VAL A 140 35.09 23.66 -36.48
C VAL A 140 36.60 23.39 -36.48
N ILE A 141 37.00 22.11 -36.43
CA ILE A 141 38.41 21.71 -36.47
C ILE A 141 39.05 22.08 -37.82
N VAL A 142 38.35 21.80 -38.93
CA VAL A 142 38.82 22.12 -40.29
C VAL A 142 39.02 23.63 -40.48
N LEU A 143 38.12 24.44 -39.93
CA LEU A 143 38.21 25.91 -40.00
C LEU A 143 39.16 26.52 -38.95
N GLY A 144 39.80 25.72 -38.10
CA GLY A 144 40.76 26.19 -37.10
C GLY A 144 40.15 26.96 -35.93
N LEU A 145 38.84 26.82 -35.69
CA LEU A 145 38.11 27.57 -34.66
C LEU A 145 38.03 26.85 -33.30
N SER A 146 38.73 25.72 -33.12
CA SER A 146 38.64 24.87 -31.93
C SER A 146 39.15 25.51 -30.63
N LEU A 147 40.01 26.53 -30.72
CA LEU A 147 40.55 27.26 -29.55
C LEU A 147 39.73 28.51 -29.19
N ASN A 148 38.68 28.83 -29.96
CA ASN A 148 37.81 29.96 -29.66
C ASN A 148 36.95 29.65 -28.43
N VAL A 149 36.98 30.52 -27.41
CA VAL A 149 36.30 30.28 -26.12
C VAL A 149 34.78 30.12 -26.24
N TYR A 150 34.14 30.80 -27.19
CA TYR A 150 32.68 30.72 -27.40
C TYR A 150 32.29 29.39 -28.04
N VAL A 151 33.04 28.97 -29.06
CA VAL A 151 32.85 27.67 -29.71
C VAL A 151 33.19 26.53 -28.74
N GLY A 152 34.29 26.65 -28.00
CA GLY A 152 34.69 25.71 -26.95
C GLY A 152 33.64 25.56 -25.87
N SER A 153 33.03 26.66 -25.40
CA SER A 153 31.92 26.60 -24.44
C SER A 153 30.70 25.84 -24.97
N ALA A 154 30.36 26.02 -26.24
CA ALA A 154 29.23 25.32 -26.88
C ALA A 154 29.54 23.83 -27.08
N LEU A 155 30.78 23.48 -27.44
CA LEU A 155 31.24 22.09 -27.55
C LEU A 155 31.26 21.38 -26.19
N ILE A 156 31.74 22.03 -25.14
CA ILE A 156 31.71 21.48 -23.78
C ILE A 156 30.25 21.15 -23.40
N ASN A 157 29.31 22.08 -23.59
CA ASN A 157 27.88 21.84 -23.31
C ASN A 157 27.31 20.67 -24.13
N LEU A 158 27.66 20.58 -25.42
CA LEU A 158 27.25 19.47 -26.28
C LEU A 158 27.74 18.11 -25.77
N TYR A 159 29.03 17.97 -25.47
CA TYR A 159 29.61 16.72 -24.99
C TYR A 159 29.21 16.35 -23.57
N MET A 160 28.97 17.33 -22.70
CA MET A 160 28.38 17.11 -21.38
C MET A 160 26.96 16.54 -21.51
N ASN A 161 26.10 17.09 -22.39
CA ASN A 161 24.75 16.55 -22.61
C ASN A 161 24.74 15.16 -23.27
N MET A 162 25.80 14.79 -24.00
CA MET A 162 26.02 13.42 -24.50
C MET A 162 26.48 12.42 -23.43
N GLY A 163 26.82 12.87 -22.21
CA GLY A 163 27.44 12.04 -21.17
C GLY A 163 28.92 11.71 -21.41
N LEU A 164 29.56 12.34 -22.41
CA LEU A 164 30.98 12.13 -22.75
C LEU A 164 31.89 13.07 -21.95
N VAL A 165 31.85 12.92 -20.64
CA VAL A 165 32.48 13.81 -19.64
C VAL A 165 34.00 13.95 -19.84
N ASP A 166 34.71 12.87 -20.17
CA ASP A 166 36.16 12.89 -20.39
C ASP A 166 36.56 13.72 -21.63
N PHE A 167 35.72 13.74 -22.67
CA PHE A 167 35.94 14.57 -23.87
C PHE A 167 35.70 16.05 -23.58
N ALA A 168 34.65 16.36 -22.83
CA ALA A 168 34.38 17.72 -22.37
C ALA A 168 35.53 18.28 -21.52
N LEU A 169 36.12 17.47 -20.63
CA LEU A 169 37.31 17.87 -19.86
C LEU A 169 38.53 18.14 -20.72
N ARG A 170 38.77 17.32 -21.74
CA ARG A 170 39.89 17.55 -22.67
C ARG A 170 39.73 18.85 -23.43
N LEU A 171 38.54 19.11 -23.98
CA LEU A 171 38.23 20.38 -24.65
C LEU A 171 38.40 21.56 -23.70
N PHE A 172 37.92 21.44 -22.46
CA PHE A 172 38.13 22.46 -21.44
C PHE A 172 39.62 22.68 -21.13
N ASN A 173 40.44 21.63 -21.10
CA ASN A 173 41.88 21.71 -20.84
C ASN A 173 42.66 22.32 -22.00
N ASP A 174 42.22 22.09 -23.24
CA ASP A 174 42.88 22.57 -24.45
C ASP A 174 42.62 24.07 -24.72
N LEU A 175 41.58 24.66 -24.09
CA LEU A 175 41.31 26.10 -24.20
C LEU A 175 42.42 26.95 -23.54
N PRO A 176 42.94 27.98 -24.23
CA PRO A 176 43.98 28.86 -23.71
C PRO A 176 43.45 29.78 -22.60
N GLU A 177 42.21 30.25 -22.75
CA GLU A 177 41.51 31.07 -21.77
C GLU A 177 40.11 30.50 -21.51
N ARG A 178 39.66 30.60 -20.26
CA ARG A 178 38.37 30.08 -19.79
C ARG A 178 37.61 31.22 -19.12
N ASN A 179 36.42 31.50 -19.62
CA ASN A 179 35.51 32.48 -19.02
C ASN A 179 34.50 31.79 -18.07
N LEU A 180 33.72 32.58 -17.35
CA LEU A 180 32.68 32.07 -16.46
C LEU A 180 31.68 31.14 -17.18
N ALA A 181 31.40 31.38 -18.46
CA ALA A 181 30.51 30.52 -19.25
C ALA A 181 31.09 29.10 -19.42
N THR A 182 32.38 28.98 -19.76
CA THR A 182 33.04 27.66 -19.87
C THR A 182 33.08 26.91 -18.53
N TRP A 183 33.28 27.61 -17.42
CA TRP A 183 33.21 27.03 -16.08
C TRP A 183 31.79 26.58 -15.72
N ASN A 184 30.77 27.40 -15.99
CA ASN A 184 29.37 27.06 -15.72
C ASN A 184 28.92 25.82 -16.51
N GLN A 185 29.28 25.71 -17.79
CA GLN A 185 28.91 24.55 -18.61
C GLN A 185 29.57 23.27 -18.11
N LEU A 186 30.84 23.32 -17.72
CA LEU A 186 31.54 22.17 -17.16
C LEU A 186 30.97 21.77 -15.79
N LEU A 187 30.76 22.75 -14.91
CA LEU A 187 30.30 22.51 -13.55
C LEU A 187 28.80 22.15 -13.47
N ARG A 188 28.03 22.39 -14.53
CA ARG A 188 26.64 21.90 -14.62
C ARG A 188 26.55 20.38 -14.50
N GLY A 189 27.51 19.66 -15.08
CA GLY A 189 27.65 18.20 -14.90
C GLY A 189 28.67 17.83 -13.83
N PHE A 190 28.98 18.72 -12.87
CA PHE A 190 29.98 18.47 -11.82
C PHE A 190 29.71 17.18 -11.01
N GLY A 191 28.42 16.82 -10.89
CA GLY A 191 27.96 15.60 -10.24
C GLY A 191 28.24 14.30 -11.00
N GLU A 192 28.61 14.34 -12.28
CA GLU A 192 28.90 13.16 -13.11
C GLU A 192 30.39 12.79 -13.12
N PHE A 193 31.26 13.70 -12.68
CA PHE A 193 32.71 13.46 -12.64
C PHE A 193 33.09 12.42 -11.60
N LYS A 194 34.21 11.73 -11.81
CA LYS A 194 34.81 10.88 -10.76
C LYS A 194 35.31 11.73 -9.61
N LEU A 195 35.39 11.12 -8.43
CA LEU A 195 35.76 11.83 -7.20
C LEU A 195 37.11 12.58 -7.30
N SER A 196 38.12 11.95 -7.90
CA SER A 196 39.43 12.55 -8.13
C SER A 196 39.37 13.79 -9.04
N GLN A 197 38.55 13.74 -10.09
CA GLN A 197 38.37 14.83 -11.05
C GLN A 197 37.66 16.03 -10.40
N ARG A 198 36.68 15.79 -9.53
CA ARG A 198 35.96 16.86 -8.79
C ARG A 198 36.89 17.68 -7.90
N LEU A 199 37.71 17.01 -7.10
CA LEU A 199 38.68 17.66 -6.23
C LEU A 199 39.73 18.43 -7.04
N GLN A 200 40.20 17.85 -8.15
CA GLN A 200 41.16 18.50 -9.04
C GLN A 200 40.59 19.79 -9.64
N LEU A 201 39.33 19.78 -10.10
CA LEU A 201 38.64 20.96 -10.63
C LEU A 201 38.43 22.03 -9.56
N TYR A 202 38.06 21.64 -8.33
CA TYR A 202 37.90 22.58 -7.20
C TYR A 202 39.20 23.33 -6.87
N TYR A 203 40.32 22.59 -6.70
CA TYR A 203 41.60 23.22 -6.42
C TYR A 203 42.14 24.03 -7.61
N ARG A 204 41.84 23.59 -8.84
CA ARG A 204 42.22 24.32 -10.04
C ARG A 204 41.48 25.65 -10.16
N MET A 205 40.18 25.67 -9.90
CA MET A 205 39.40 26.91 -9.88
C MET A 205 39.97 27.92 -8.87
N LYS A 206 40.33 27.46 -7.65
CA LYS A 206 40.99 28.31 -6.64
C LYS A 206 42.35 28.83 -7.11
N ARG A 207 43.15 28.00 -7.80
CA ARG A 207 44.46 28.41 -8.34
C ARG A 207 44.36 29.40 -9.49
N GLU A 208 43.36 29.24 -10.36
CA GLU A 208 43.11 30.16 -11.48
C GLU A 208 42.42 31.46 -11.05
N GLY A 209 42.14 31.63 -9.75
CA GLY A 209 41.62 32.87 -9.18
C GLY A 209 40.19 33.20 -9.59
N VAL A 210 39.41 32.21 -10.04
CA VAL A 210 38.03 32.41 -10.47
C VAL A 210 37.18 32.73 -9.25
N LEU A 211 36.54 33.91 -9.24
CA LEU A 211 35.60 34.28 -8.19
C LEU A 211 34.42 33.30 -8.21
N LEU A 212 34.13 32.70 -7.05
CA LEU A 212 32.91 31.94 -6.86
C LEU A 212 31.73 32.87 -7.15
N THR A 213 30.78 32.40 -7.95
CA THR A 213 29.44 32.99 -8.05
C THR A 213 28.48 32.10 -7.26
N PRO A 214 27.30 32.62 -6.85
CA PRO A 214 26.28 31.80 -6.19
C PRO A 214 25.94 30.51 -6.94
N LEU A 215 25.87 30.57 -8.28
CA LEU A 215 25.62 29.40 -9.12
C LEU A 215 26.75 28.36 -9.06
N ILE A 216 28.00 28.80 -9.17
CA ILE A 216 29.17 27.91 -9.08
C ILE A 216 29.26 27.28 -7.68
N PHE A 217 28.99 28.07 -6.64
CA PHE A 217 28.90 27.60 -5.27
C PHE A 217 27.90 26.45 -5.14
N CYS A 218 26.69 26.61 -5.68
CA CYS A 218 25.65 25.58 -5.65
C CYS A 218 26.09 24.26 -6.30
N TYR A 219 26.85 24.31 -7.41
CA TYR A 219 27.39 23.09 -8.04
C TYR A 219 28.40 22.36 -7.15
N PHE A 220 29.30 23.10 -6.49
CA PHE A 220 30.27 22.49 -5.58
C PHE A 220 29.63 21.94 -4.32
N ILE A 221 28.78 22.72 -3.64
CA ILE A 221 28.18 22.32 -2.36
C ILE A 221 27.29 21.09 -2.53
N ARG A 222 26.49 21.02 -3.61
CA ARG A 222 25.62 19.88 -3.91
C ARG A 222 26.41 18.60 -4.18
N SER A 223 27.59 18.72 -4.78
CA SER A 223 28.46 17.57 -5.04
C SER A 223 29.22 17.07 -3.81
N PHE A 224 29.41 17.90 -2.78
CA PHE A 224 30.12 17.49 -1.56
C PHE A 224 29.21 16.86 -0.51
N GLY A 225 27.92 16.67 -0.81
CA GLY A 225 26.91 16.16 0.13
C GLY A 225 27.07 14.70 0.57
N ASN A 226 28.07 13.95 0.09
CA ASN A 226 28.34 12.59 0.58
C ASN A 226 29.13 12.62 1.90
N GLU A 227 28.92 11.63 2.78
CA GLU A 227 29.54 11.54 4.12
C GLU A 227 31.07 11.74 4.16
N SER A 228 31.77 11.47 3.06
CA SER A 228 33.23 11.62 2.96
C SER A 228 33.74 13.06 2.77
N PHE A 229 32.90 14.06 2.49
CA PHE A 229 33.32 15.43 2.15
C PHE A 229 32.65 16.55 2.95
N VAL A 230 32.05 16.21 4.09
CA VAL A 230 31.38 17.18 4.98
C VAL A 230 32.32 18.34 5.36
N ASP A 231 33.60 18.07 5.61
CA ASP A 231 34.58 19.10 5.98
C ASP A 231 34.85 20.10 4.85
N LYS A 232 34.83 19.64 3.59
CA LYS A 232 35.01 20.51 2.42
C LYS A 232 33.77 21.35 2.14
N GLY A 233 32.58 20.78 2.33
CA GLY A 233 31.35 21.57 2.27
C GLY A 233 31.24 22.58 3.41
N LYS A 234 31.72 22.26 4.62
CA LYS A 234 31.84 23.23 5.73
C LYS A 234 32.82 24.37 5.44
N GLU A 235 33.93 24.08 4.75
CA GLU A 235 34.88 25.10 4.25
C GLU A 235 34.19 26.07 3.29
N LEU A 236 33.38 25.55 2.36
CA LEU A 236 32.58 26.34 1.43
C LEU A 236 31.47 27.14 2.14
N HIS A 237 30.74 26.53 3.06
CA HIS A 237 29.73 27.23 3.86
C HIS A 237 30.36 28.41 4.64
N SER A 238 31.53 28.21 5.23
CA SER A 238 32.28 29.28 5.90
C SER A 238 32.64 30.43 4.95
N TYR A 239 32.97 30.12 3.69
CA TYR A 239 33.19 31.13 2.65
C TYR A 239 31.89 31.88 2.30
N ALA A 240 30.76 31.17 2.15
CA ALA A 240 29.46 31.79 1.89
C ALA A 240 29.03 32.77 2.99
N ILE A 241 29.28 32.42 4.26
CA ILE A 241 29.04 33.32 5.40
C ILE A 241 29.94 34.55 5.31
N LYS A 242 31.25 34.39 5.05
CA LYS A 242 32.20 35.51 4.93
C LYS A 242 31.83 36.50 3.83
N VAL A 243 31.26 36.02 2.74
CA VAL A 243 30.82 36.84 1.60
C VAL A 243 29.40 37.40 1.79
N GLY A 244 28.64 36.90 2.77
CA GLY A 244 27.28 37.33 3.09
C GLY A 244 26.17 36.62 2.30
N TRP A 245 26.50 35.62 1.49
CA TRP A 245 25.51 34.92 0.65
C TRP A 245 24.52 34.06 1.45
N SER A 246 24.90 33.60 2.64
CA SER A 246 24.01 32.82 3.50
C SER A 246 22.71 33.57 3.86
N GLU A 247 22.78 34.90 3.93
CA GLU A 247 21.64 35.78 4.26
C GLU A 247 21.07 36.49 3.02
N SER A 248 21.90 36.76 2.00
CA SER A 248 21.52 37.57 0.84
C SER A 248 21.03 36.75 -0.37
N ASP A 249 21.43 35.48 -0.52
CA ASP A 249 21.17 34.67 -1.72
C ASP A 249 20.38 33.39 -1.39
N LEU A 250 19.10 33.39 -1.74
CA LEU A 250 18.16 32.28 -1.50
C LEU A 250 18.57 30.96 -2.17
N PHE A 251 19.29 30.99 -3.29
CA PHE A 251 19.75 29.76 -3.96
C PHE A 251 20.87 29.10 -3.17
N VAL A 252 21.79 29.92 -2.62
CA VAL A 252 22.89 29.45 -1.77
C VAL A 252 22.34 28.85 -0.47
N SER A 253 21.39 29.53 0.19
CA SER A 253 20.81 29.02 1.45
C SER A 253 20.05 27.70 1.26
N ASN A 254 19.30 27.55 0.15
CA ASN A 254 18.64 26.28 -0.18
C ASN A 254 19.65 25.17 -0.50
N ALA A 255 20.73 25.47 -1.24
CA ALA A 255 21.76 24.49 -1.54
C ALA A 255 22.53 24.02 -0.30
N LEU A 256 22.66 24.88 0.73
CA LEU A 256 23.21 24.51 2.03
C LEU A 256 22.30 23.56 2.82
N VAL A 257 20.98 23.77 2.78
CA VAL A 257 19.99 22.85 3.37
C VAL A 257 20.08 21.47 2.70
N ASP A 258 20.09 21.43 1.37
CA ASP A 258 20.25 20.19 0.59
C ASP A 258 21.58 19.47 0.92
N PHE A 259 22.67 20.23 1.07
CA PHE A 259 23.98 19.68 1.42
C PHE A 259 24.00 19.07 2.82
N TYR A 260 23.58 19.81 3.85
CA TYR A 260 23.58 19.29 5.22
C TYR A 260 22.60 18.14 5.42
N SER A 261 21.51 18.13 4.64
CA SER A 261 20.58 17.01 4.54
C SER A 261 21.29 15.76 4.02
N ALA A 262 21.99 15.85 2.89
CA ALA A 262 22.75 14.74 2.32
C ALA A 262 23.86 14.23 3.27
N CYS A 263 24.41 15.12 4.11
CA CYS A 263 25.39 14.78 5.14
C CYS A 263 24.79 14.18 6.43
N GLY A 264 23.46 14.07 6.55
CA GLY A 264 22.77 13.54 7.73
C GLY A 264 22.82 14.45 8.98
N SER A 265 23.31 15.69 8.88
CA SER A 265 23.42 16.60 10.03
C SER A 265 22.15 17.43 10.22
N LEU A 266 21.16 16.86 10.91
CA LEU A 266 19.87 17.50 11.17
C LEU A 266 19.97 18.83 11.96
N ILE A 267 21.01 18.96 12.80
CA ILE A 267 21.27 20.19 13.56
C ILE A 267 21.70 21.33 12.64
N ASP A 268 22.60 21.04 11.70
CA ASP A 268 23.10 22.05 10.76
C ASP A 268 22.05 22.39 9.70
N VAL A 269 21.20 21.42 9.31
CA VAL A 269 20.01 21.67 8.47
C VAL A 269 19.10 22.72 9.10
N LYS A 270 18.78 22.58 10.41
CA LYS A 270 17.92 23.53 11.13
C LYS A 270 18.55 24.93 11.19
N LYS A 271 19.85 25.00 11.51
CA LYS A 271 20.60 26.27 11.56
C LYS A 271 20.63 26.98 10.21
N SER A 272 20.90 26.25 9.13
CA SER A 272 20.90 26.82 7.78
C SER A 272 19.52 27.30 7.34
N PHE A 273 18.44 26.73 7.88
CA PHE A 273 17.07 27.18 7.62
C PHE A 273 16.65 28.42 8.42
N GLU A 274 17.06 28.54 9.69
CA GLU A 274 16.74 29.71 10.52
C GLU A 274 17.25 31.03 9.93
N VAL A 275 18.27 30.95 9.06
CA VAL A 275 18.84 32.09 8.30
C VAL A 275 18.00 32.46 7.06
N ILE A 276 17.12 31.56 6.58
CA ILE A 276 16.28 31.81 5.40
C ILE A 276 15.07 32.68 5.80
N PRO A 277 14.78 33.77 5.06
CA PRO A 277 13.57 34.58 5.30
C PRO A 277 12.29 33.72 5.31
N THR A 278 11.47 33.91 6.34
CA THR A 278 10.35 33.04 6.75
C THR A 278 9.22 32.85 5.71
N SER A 279 9.28 33.53 4.56
CA SER A 279 8.23 33.51 3.53
C SER A 279 8.45 32.51 2.37
N ASN A 280 9.58 31.80 2.29
CA ASN A 280 9.93 30.98 1.11
C ASN A 280 9.39 29.53 1.14
N VAL A 281 8.41 29.25 0.29
CA VAL A 281 7.73 27.94 0.11
C VAL A 281 8.68 26.81 -0.30
N ILE A 282 9.75 27.10 -1.05
CA ILE A 282 10.70 26.07 -1.55
C ILE A 282 11.52 25.46 -0.40
N SER A 283 11.89 26.28 0.58
CA SER A 283 12.70 25.86 1.74
C SER A 283 11.89 24.99 2.70
N TRP A 284 10.62 25.34 2.96
CA TRP A 284 9.69 24.53 3.78
C TRP A 284 9.44 23.14 3.16
N ASN A 285 9.21 23.07 1.84
CA ASN A 285 8.98 21.81 1.15
C ASN A 285 10.21 20.89 1.18
N SER A 286 11.40 21.47 1.00
CA SER A 286 12.66 20.73 1.09
C SER A 286 12.84 20.15 2.50
N LEU A 287 12.58 20.92 3.56
CA LEU A 287 12.68 20.41 4.93
C LEU A 287 11.68 19.30 5.26
N VAL A 288 10.40 19.44 4.89
CA VAL A 288 9.41 18.37 5.14
C VAL A 288 9.86 17.07 4.49
N SER A 289 10.33 17.13 3.23
CA SER A 289 10.85 15.95 2.54
C SER A 289 12.09 15.35 3.21
N VAL A 290 12.99 16.19 3.72
CA VAL A 290 14.24 15.78 4.37
C VAL A 290 14.00 15.16 5.74
N TYR A 291 13.20 15.78 6.59
CA TYR A 291 12.86 15.22 7.91
C TYR A 291 12.03 13.94 7.78
N ALA A 292 11.14 13.87 6.78
CA ALA A 292 10.38 12.65 6.49
C ALA A 292 11.29 11.52 5.96
N TYR A 293 12.26 11.83 5.10
CA TYR A 293 13.22 10.84 4.60
C TYR A 293 14.09 10.24 5.70
N ASN A 294 14.56 11.09 6.63
CA ASN A 294 15.42 10.70 7.76
C ASN A 294 14.64 10.09 8.95
N GLY A 295 13.33 9.85 8.82
CA GLY A 295 12.54 9.14 9.83
C GLY A 295 12.23 9.93 11.10
N VAL A 296 12.44 11.25 11.11
CA VAL A 296 12.14 12.10 12.28
C VAL A 296 10.71 12.63 12.20
N ALA A 297 9.76 11.75 12.53
CA ALA A 297 8.32 11.95 12.47
C ALA A 297 7.83 13.29 13.06
N SER A 298 8.24 13.56 14.30
CA SER A 298 7.75 14.70 15.10
C SER A 298 8.18 16.04 14.51
N SER A 299 9.41 16.12 14.01
CA SER A 299 9.93 17.34 13.36
C SER A 299 9.33 17.55 11.97
N ALA A 300 9.15 16.49 11.18
CA ALA A 300 8.51 16.60 9.87
C ALA A 300 7.06 17.11 9.98
N LEU A 301 6.29 16.56 10.92
CA LEU A 301 4.91 16.99 11.19
C LEU A 301 4.84 18.40 11.78
N ALA A 302 5.75 18.77 12.69
CA ALA A 302 5.80 20.13 13.25
C ALA A 302 6.07 21.18 12.16
N ILE A 303 7.02 20.91 11.25
CA ILE A 303 7.34 21.79 10.13
C ILE A 303 6.16 21.86 9.14
N PHE A 304 5.49 20.73 8.88
CA PHE A 304 4.28 20.70 8.05
C PHE A 304 3.13 21.51 8.68
N SER A 305 2.90 21.42 9.98
CA SER A 305 1.92 22.24 10.69
C SER A 305 2.27 23.73 10.67
N MET A 306 3.55 24.09 10.86
CA MET A 306 4.00 25.48 10.72
C MET A 306 3.78 26.00 9.30
N MET A 307 4.06 25.18 8.27
CA MET A 307 3.82 25.54 6.88
C MET A 307 2.34 25.89 6.62
N GLN A 308 1.41 25.15 7.23
CA GLN A 308 -0.03 25.41 7.16
C GLN A 308 -0.45 26.68 7.89
N VAL A 309 0.08 26.93 9.09
CA VAL A 309 -0.22 28.16 9.87
C VAL A 309 0.16 29.42 9.10
N TRP A 310 1.22 29.36 8.29
CA TRP A 310 1.72 30.48 7.48
C TRP A 310 1.07 30.55 6.08
N GLY A 311 0.05 29.74 5.82
CA GLY A 311 -0.72 29.76 4.58
C GLY A 311 0.09 29.35 3.34
N LYS A 312 1.11 28.49 3.50
CA LYS A 312 1.92 28.00 2.38
C LYS A 312 1.47 26.60 1.94
N ASN A 313 1.38 26.39 0.63
CA ASN A 313 0.91 25.12 0.06
C ASN A 313 2.03 24.08 -0.04
N PRO A 314 1.87 22.87 0.54
CA PRO A 314 2.83 21.79 0.40
C PRO A 314 2.96 21.33 -1.05
N SER A 315 4.18 20.97 -1.45
CA SER A 315 4.47 20.40 -2.76
C SER A 315 4.16 18.91 -2.84
N ILE A 316 4.04 18.38 -4.06
CA ILE A 316 3.94 16.93 -4.34
C ILE A 316 5.04 16.13 -3.61
N ARG A 317 6.30 16.61 -3.63
CA ARG A 317 7.42 15.95 -2.94
C ARG A 317 7.24 15.89 -1.42
N SER A 318 6.62 16.92 -0.84
CA SER A 318 6.34 16.96 0.60
C SER A 318 5.30 15.90 0.98
N PHE A 319 4.26 15.74 0.16
CA PHE A 319 3.26 14.68 0.35
C PHE A 319 3.85 13.28 0.18
N VAL A 320 4.62 13.04 -0.88
CA VAL A 320 5.32 11.76 -1.10
C VAL A 320 6.23 11.43 0.09
N GLY A 321 6.99 12.41 0.59
CA GLY A 321 7.82 12.22 1.78
C GLY A 321 7.01 11.79 3.02
N LEU A 322 5.91 12.50 3.31
CA LEU A 322 5.05 12.19 4.46
C LEU A 322 4.31 10.86 4.33
N LEU A 323 3.89 10.49 3.11
CA LEU A 323 3.26 9.18 2.82
C LEU A 323 4.27 8.03 2.98
N ASN A 324 5.49 8.19 2.47
CA ASN A 324 6.56 7.22 2.67
C ASN A 324 6.95 7.08 4.14
N PHE A 325 6.88 8.18 4.90
CA PHE A 325 7.05 8.14 6.34
C PHE A 325 5.93 7.31 7.02
N SER A 326 4.66 7.58 6.69
CA SER A 326 3.50 6.82 7.19
C SER A 326 3.59 5.33 6.83
N SER A 327 4.07 5.01 5.63
CA SER A 327 4.37 3.66 5.15
C SER A 327 5.43 2.95 6.02
N LYS A 328 6.55 3.63 6.33
CA LYS A 328 7.63 3.07 7.18
C LYS A 328 7.24 2.87 8.64
N ASP A 329 6.44 3.78 9.19
CA ASP A 329 5.97 3.75 10.59
C ASP A 329 4.69 2.92 10.78
N VAL A 330 4.15 2.35 9.69
CA VAL A 330 2.87 1.62 9.65
C VAL A 330 1.73 2.45 10.28
N ASN A 331 1.75 3.76 10.04
CA ASN A 331 0.81 4.72 10.64
C ASN A 331 -0.32 5.07 9.65
N LEU A 332 -1.32 4.20 9.59
CA LEU A 332 -2.46 4.32 8.68
C LEU A 332 -3.29 5.59 8.91
N ILE A 333 -3.42 6.05 10.16
CA ILE A 333 -4.22 7.23 10.51
C ILE A 333 -3.61 8.47 9.86
N LEU A 334 -2.29 8.65 10.01
CA LEU A 334 -1.57 9.75 9.40
C LEU A 334 -1.66 9.68 7.86
N GLY A 335 -1.52 8.49 7.28
CA GLY A 335 -1.67 8.26 5.84
C GLY A 335 -3.04 8.68 5.31
N LYS A 336 -4.13 8.28 5.99
CA LYS A 336 -5.51 8.68 5.66
C LYS A 336 -5.72 10.20 5.79
N GLN A 337 -5.11 10.85 6.79
CA GLN A 337 -5.16 12.31 6.95
C GLN A 337 -4.45 13.04 5.80
N ILE A 338 -3.26 12.57 5.41
CA ILE A 338 -2.50 13.14 4.29
C ILE A 338 -3.25 12.93 2.97
N HIS A 339 -3.80 11.74 2.74
CA HIS A 339 -4.60 11.44 1.55
C HIS A 339 -5.82 12.37 1.43
N CYS A 340 -6.59 12.56 2.51
CA CYS A 340 -7.67 13.55 2.54
C CYS A 340 -7.21 14.97 2.18
N PHE A 341 -5.98 15.34 2.55
CA PHE A 341 -5.41 16.65 2.23
C PHE A 341 -5.02 16.77 0.75
N VAL A 342 -4.43 15.71 0.18
CA VAL A 342 -4.15 15.59 -1.26
C VAL A 342 -5.44 15.75 -2.08
N LEU A 343 -6.53 15.08 -1.67
CA LEU A 343 -7.84 15.18 -2.30
C LEU A 343 -8.41 16.60 -2.25
N LYS A 344 -8.33 17.26 -1.09
CA LYS A 344 -8.80 18.66 -0.93
C LYS A 344 -8.06 19.66 -1.81
N LEU A 345 -6.79 19.39 -2.13
CA LEU A 345 -5.98 20.23 -3.00
C LEU A 345 -6.13 19.87 -4.49
N GLY A 346 -6.84 18.79 -4.83
CA GLY A 346 -6.99 18.31 -6.21
C GLY A 346 -5.71 17.73 -6.82
N LEU A 347 -4.69 17.45 -6.01
CA LEU A 347 -3.37 16.99 -6.48
C LEU A 347 -3.35 15.52 -6.93
N GLU A 348 -4.44 14.78 -6.70
CA GLU A 348 -4.60 13.39 -7.13
C GLU A 348 -4.52 13.29 -8.66
N HIS A 349 -5.26 14.11 -9.41
CA HIS A 349 -5.34 13.98 -10.88
C HIS A 349 -4.05 14.34 -11.64
N ASP A 350 -3.12 15.07 -11.01
CA ASP A 350 -2.01 15.72 -11.71
C ASP A 350 -0.67 14.97 -11.63
N SER A 351 -0.50 13.97 -10.75
CA SER A 351 0.83 13.38 -10.48
C SER A 351 0.86 11.88 -10.20
N CYS A 352 1.53 11.10 -11.06
CA CYS A 352 1.81 9.67 -10.86
C CYS A 352 2.58 9.36 -9.57
N TYR A 353 3.47 10.26 -9.14
CA TYR A 353 4.26 10.08 -7.91
C TYR A 353 3.42 10.05 -6.63
N ILE A 354 2.30 10.77 -6.60
CA ILE A 354 1.38 10.76 -5.45
C ILE A 354 0.64 9.44 -5.42
N HIS A 355 0.12 8.99 -6.57
CA HIS A 355 -0.55 7.70 -6.68
C HIS A 355 0.35 6.54 -6.24
N SER A 356 1.59 6.50 -6.76
CA SER A 356 2.60 5.51 -6.35
C SER A 356 2.83 5.51 -4.84
N ALA A 357 3.01 6.69 -4.22
CA ALA A 357 3.22 6.80 -2.77
C ALA A 357 1.98 6.43 -1.95
N LEU A 358 0.76 6.71 -2.43
CA LEU A 358 -0.49 6.32 -1.76
C LEU A 358 -0.69 4.80 -1.82
N ILE A 359 -0.46 4.18 -2.98
CA ILE A 359 -0.51 2.72 -3.18
C ILE A 359 0.47 2.02 -2.24
N ASP A 360 1.72 2.50 -2.17
CA ASP A 360 2.73 1.96 -1.26
C ASP A 360 2.34 2.13 0.21
N MET A 361 1.83 3.30 0.60
CA MET A 361 1.40 3.58 1.97
C MET A 361 0.24 2.68 2.41
N TYR A 362 -0.84 2.59 1.62
CA TYR A 362 -1.98 1.75 1.98
C TYR A 362 -1.62 0.27 2.03
N GLY A 363 -0.83 -0.22 1.05
CA GLY A 363 -0.39 -1.60 1.01
C GLY A 363 0.49 -1.99 2.20
N LYS A 364 1.54 -1.21 2.49
CA LYS A 364 2.43 -1.47 3.64
C LYS A 364 1.77 -1.25 5.00
N CYS A 365 0.73 -0.43 5.07
CA CYS A 365 -0.10 -0.28 6.28
C CYS A 365 -1.15 -1.40 6.46
N GLY A 366 -1.18 -2.41 5.57
CA GLY A 366 -2.07 -3.58 5.68
C GLY A 366 -3.47 -3.40 5.07
N GLU A 367 -3.74 -2.29 4.38
CA GLU A 367 -5.04 -1.97 3.74
C GLU A 367 -4.95 -2.13 2.22
N ILE A 368 -4.71 -3.37 1.78
CA ILE A 368 -4.44 -3.67 0.37
C ILE A 368 -5.61 -3.33 -0.57
N GLU A 369 -6.85 -3.45 -0.10
CA GLU A 369 -8.06 -3.13 -0.86
C GLU A 369 -8.09 -1.66 -1.28
N SER A 370 -7.66 -0.76 -0.39
CA SER A 370 -7.55 0.67 -0.70
C SER A 370 -6.43 0.95 -1.70
N SER A 371 -5.33 0.20 -1.62
CA SER A 371 -4.21 0.28 -2.57
C SER A 371 -4.63 -0.17 -3.98
N VAL A 372 -5.35 -1.29 -4.09
CA VAL A 372 -5.88 -1.80 -5.37
C VAL A 372 -6.93 -0.86 -5.95
N ALA A 373 -7.86 -0.35 -5.13
CA ALA A 373 -8.87 0.62 -5.58
C ALA A 373 -8.23 1.90 -6.13
N LEU A 374 -7.16 2.40 -5.50
CA LEU A 374 -6.41 3.55 -6.03
C LEU A 374 -5.74 3.22 -7.37
N TYR A 375 -5.15 2.03 -7.51
CA TYR A 375 -4.55 1.59 -8.76
C TYR A 375 -5.58 1.50 -9.90
N GLU A 376 -6.76 0.92 -9.65
CA GLU A 376 -7.82 0.77 -10.65
C GLU A 376 -8.40 2.11 -11.13
N ASN A 377 -8.39 3.13 -10.27
CA ASN A 377 -8.88 4.47 -10.61
C ASN A 377 -7.92 5.27 -11.49
N ILE A 378 -6.67 4.80 -11.70
CA ILE A 378 -5.68 5.53 -12.50
C ILE A 378 -5.88 5.23 -14.00
N PRO A 379 -6.14 6.25 -14.84
CA PRO A 379 -6.48 6.04 -16.26
C PRO A 379 -5.28 5.61 -17.11
N ARG A 380 -4.05 6.03 -16.77
CA ARG A 380 -2.82 5.66 -17.48
C ARG A 380 -1.81 5.09 -16.49
N LYS A 381 -1.61 3.78 -16.53
CA LYS A 381 -0.60 3.09 -15.71
C LYS A 381 0.78 3.29 -16.31
N ASN A 382 1.77 3.42 -15.44
CA ASN A 382 3.17 3.48 -15.80
C ASN A 382 3.94 2.45 -14.94
N LEU A 383 5.20 2.20 -15.31
CA LEU A 383 6.07 1.26 -14.62
C LEU A 383 6.15 1.52 -13.10
N GLU A 384 6.25 2.79 -12.68
CA GLU A 384 6.34 3.17 -11.26
C GLU A 384 5.09 2.76 -10.45
N ILE A 385 3.90 3.00 -10.98
CA ILE A 385 2.62 2.66 -10.32
C ILE A 385 2.46 1.14 -10.20
N CYS A 386 2.81 0.40 -11.26
CA CYS A 386 2.78 -1.06 -11.26
C CYS A 386 3.78 -1.63 -10.22
N ASN A 387 5.00 -1.10 -10.18
CA ASN A 387 6.01 -1.50 -9.21
C ASN A 387 5.58 -1.22 -7.76
N SER A 388 4.93 -0.07 -7.51
CA SER A 388 4.36 0.22 -6.18
C SER A 388 3.30 -0.79 -5.77
N LEU A 389 2.37 -1.14 -6.67
CA LEU A 389 1.35 -2.14 -6.35
C LEU A 389 1.96 -3.53 -6.14
N MET A 390 2.91 -3.95 -7.00
CA MET A 390 3.62 -5.22 -6.83
C MET A 390 4.35 -5.29 -5.49
N THR A 391 5.01 -4.19 -5.07
CA THR A 391 5.71 -4.12 -3.78
C THR A 391 4.73 -4.18 -2.60
N SER A 392 3.57 -3.52 -2.71
CA SER A 392 2.47 -3.59 -1.74
C SER A 392 1.90 -5.00 -1.60
N LEU A 393 1.53 -5.64 -2.72
CA LEU A 393 1.02 -7.02 -2.75
C LEU A 393 2.06 -8.02 -2.19
N ALA A 394 3.33 -7.84 -2.55
CA ALA A 394 4.44 -8.61 -2.02
C ALA A 394 4.57 -8.51 -0.49
N HIS A 395 4.36 -7.31 0.06
CA HIS A 395 4.40 -7.07 1.51
C HIS A 395 3.23 -7.74 2.23
N CYS A 396 2.03 -7.71 1.64
CA CYS A 396 0.84 -8.37 2.17
C CYS A 396 0.86 -9.90 2.01
N GLY A 397 1.85 -10.47 1.30
CA GLY A 397 1.98 -11.92 1.11
C GLY A 397 1.03 -12.50 0.05
N ILE A 398 0.41 -11.66 -0.78
CA ILE A 398 -0.52 -12.07 -1.83
C ILE A 398 0.29 -12.38 -3.10
N VAL A 399 0.82 -13.60 -3.19
CA VAL A 399 1.80 -13.97 -4.23
C VAL A 399 1.15 -14.09 -5.62
N GLU A 400 -0.06 -14.61 -5.70
CA GLU A 400 -0.75 -14.87 -6.98
C GLU A 400 -0.93 -13.57 -7.78
N ASP A 401 -1.46 -12.54 -7.13
CA ASP A 401 -1.66 -11.20 -7.71
C ASP A 401 -0.34 -10.54 -8.16
N VAL A 402 0.79 -10.81 -7.48
CA VAL A 402 2.10 -10.27 -7.92
C VAL A 402 2.55 -10.88 -9.25
N ILE A 403 2.32 -12.18 -9.43
CA ILE A 403 2.67 -12.90 -10.66
C ILE A 403 1.73 -12.48 -11.79
N GLU A 404 0.43 -12.38 -11.51
CA GLU A 404 -0.56 -11.88 -12.46
C GLU A 404 -0.23 -10.46 -12.90
N MET A 405 0.11 -9.58 -11.95
CA MET A 405 0.52 -8.21 -12.24
C MET A 405 1.78 -8.14 -13.11
N PHE A 406 2.79 -8.99 -12.85
CA PHE A 406 3.97 -9.07 -13.71
C PHE A 406 3.62 -9.58 -15.12
N GLY A 407 2.68 -10.53 -15.24
CA GLY A 407 2.13 -10.98 -16.52
C GLY A 407 1.43 -9.85 -17.27
N LEU A 408 0.55 -9.11 -16.60
CA LEU A 408 -0.16 -7.96 -17.16
C LEU A 408 0.80 -6.87 -17.66
N MET A 409 1.89 -6.59 -16.93
CA MET A 409 2.90 -5.62 -17.37
C MET A 409 3.60 -6.03 -18.67
N VAL A 410 3.82 -7.34 -18.87
CA VAL A 410 4.42 -7.90 -20.08
C VAL A 410 3.40 -7.91 -21.22
N ASP A 411 2.15 -8.27 -20.96
CA ASP A 411 1.09 -8.39 -21.96
C ASP A 411 0.60 -7.02 -22.47
N GLU A 412 0.53 -5.99 -21.60
CA GLU A 412 0.15 -4.62 -21.95
C GLU A 412 1.30 -3.77 -22.56
N ASP A 413 2.47 -4.37 -22.80
CA ASP A 413 3.69 -3.70 -23.32
C ASP A 413 4.12 -2.46 -22.50
N ILE A 414 3.83 -2.47 -21.19
CA ILE A 414 4.28 -1.43 -20.24
C ILE A 414 5.80 -1.53 -20.03
N GLY A 415 6.34 -2.74 -20.17
CA GLY A 415 7.73 -3.08 -19.85
C GLY A 415 7.93 -3.36 -18.37
N PHE A 416 9.12 -3.85 -18.03
CA PHE A 416 9.53 -4.14 -16.66
C PHE A 416 10.99 -3.73 -16.44
N ASP A 417 11.32 -3.42 -15.19
CA ASP A 417 12.67 -3.00 -14.78
C ASP A 417 13.26 -3.98 -13.76
N GLU A 418 14.40 -3.61 -13.17
CA GLU A 418 15.07 -4.40 -12.15
C GLU A 418 14.20 -4.59 -10.90
N VAL A 419 13.35 -3.61 -10.56
CA VAL A 419 12.48 -3.63 -9.38
C VAL A 419 11.32 -4.59 -9.61
N SER A 420 10.67 -4.56 -10.77
CA SER A 420 9.60 -5.51 -11.12
C SER A 420 10.11 -6.95 -11.02
N LEU A 421 11.25 -7.22 -11.66
CA LEU A 421 11.80 -8.57 -11.78
C LEU A 421 12.34 -9.09 -10.43
N SER A 422 13.06 -8.26 -9.68
CA SER A 422 13.56 -8.62 -8.35
C SER A 422 12.43 -8.88 -7.34
N THR A 423 11.32 -8.12 -7.43
CA THR A 423 10.12 -8.31 -6.61
C THR A 423 9.44 -9.63 -6.92
N THR A 424 9.18 -9.93 -8.20
CA THR A 424 8.58 -11.20 -8.65
C THR A 424 9.42 -12.42 -8.25
N ILE A 425 10.74 -12.36 -8.43
CA ILE A 425 11.64 -13.46 -8.03
C ILE A 425 11.56 -13.68 -6.51
N ASN A 426 11.61 -12.61 -5.71
CA ASN A 426 11.60 -12.71 -4.27
C ASN A 426 10.26 -13.23 -3.72
N THR A 427 9.12 -12.73 -4.20
CA THR A 427 7.79 -13.22 -3.79
C THR A 427 7.55 -14.66 -4.21
N LEU A 428 7.87 -15.01 -5.46
CA LEU A 428 7.74 -16.37 -5.94
C LEU A 428 8.57 -17.33 -5.09
N SER A 429 9.80 -16.95 -4.71
CA SER A 429 10.68 -17.79 -3.87
C SER A 429 10.13 -18.06 -2.45
N LYS A 430 9.24 -17.20 -1.96
CA LYS A 430 8.61 -17.32 -0.62
C LYS A 430 7.27 -18.07 -0.67
N SER A 431 6.72 -18.31 -1.86
CA SER A 431 5.40 -18.93 -2.04
C SER A 431 5.41 -20.44 -1.82
N ALA A 432 4.24 -21.01 -1.50
CA ALA A 432 4.08 -22.47 -1.38
C ALA A 432 4.18 -23.20 -2.74
N TYR A 433 3.93 -22.49 -3.85
CA TYR A 433 3.98 -23.02 -5.22
C TYR A 433 5.36 -22.85 -5.88
N ALA A 434 6.36 -22.39 -5.12
CA ALA A 434 7.67 -22.10 -5.64
C ALA A 434 8.32 -23.39 -6.19
N SER A 435 8.69 -23.37 -7.47
CA SER A 435 9.44 -24.45 -8.10
C SER A 435 10.79 -23.96 -8.61
N LEU A 436 11.79 -24.85 -8.60
CA LEU A 436 13.10 -24.56 -9.19
C LEU A 436 12.98 -24.22 -10.69
N THR A 437 11.99 -24.80 -11.38
CA THR A 437 11.69 -24.52 -12.80
C THR A 437 11.25 -23.08 -13.00
N SER A 438 10.31 -22.60 -12.19
CA SER A 438 9.81 -21.22 -12.26
C SER A 438 10.92 -20.20 -12.00
N CYS A 439 11.81 -20.48 -11.05
CA CYS A 439 12.96 -19.62 -10.77
C CYS A 439 13.97 -19.60 -11.92
N LYS A 440 14.22 -20.75 -12.57
CA LYS A 440 15.03 -20.81 -13.78
C LYS A 440 14.39 -20.03 -14.92
N LEU A 441 13.07 -20.06 -15.11
CA LEU A 441 12.39 -19.26 -16.14
C LEU A 441 12.60 -17.76 -15.92
N LEU A 442 12.43 -17.27 -14.69
CA LEU A 442 12.69 -15.86 -14.37
C LEU A 442 14.17 -15.49 -14.51
N HIS A 443 15.09 -16.40 -14.20
CA HIS A 443 16.52 -16.19 -14.46
C HIS A 443 16.82 -16.08 -15.96
N HIS A 444 16.24 -16.95 -16.81
CA HIS A 444 16.37 -16.81 -18.26
C HIS A 444 15.75 -15.52 -18.78
N CYS A 445 14.63 -15.08 -18.18
CA CYS A 445 14.01 -13.79 -18.47
C CYS A 445 14.98 -12.63 -18.15
N ALA A 446 15.61 -12.65 -16.97
CA ALA A 446 16.62 -11.67 -16.57
C ALA A 446 17.77 -11.56 -17.59
N VAL A 447 18.32 -12.70 -18.01
CA VAL A 447 19.41 -12.77 -18.99
C VAL A 447 18.95 -12.25 -20.36
N LYS A 448 17.77 -12.67 -20.83
CA LYS A 448 17.25 -12.23 -22.14
C LYS A 448 16.97 -10.72 -22.18
N SER A 449 16.57 -10.14 -21.05
CA SER A 449 16.29 -8.72 -20.91
C SER A 449 17.51 -7.87 -20.55
N GLY A 450 18.69 -8.48 -20.32
CA GLY A 450 19.93 -7.77 -19.99
C GLY A 450 20.03 -7.28 -18.54
N PHE A 451 19.25 -7.87 -17.63
CA PHE A 451 19.29 -7.59 -16.18
C PHE A 451 20.16 -8.58 -15.40
N ASP A 452 20.94 -9.42 -16.07
CA ASP A 452 21.80 -10.44 -15.46
C ASP A 452 22.98 -9.86 -14.66
N HIS A 453 23.40 -8.64 -14.97
CA HIS A 453 24.42 -7.92 -14.21
C HIS A 453 23.84 -6.92 -13.19
N ASP A 454 22.51 -6.79 -13.10
CA ASP A 454 21.89 -5.93 -12.09
C ASP A 454 22.05 -6.52 -10.68
N LEU A 455 22.42 -5.67 -9.73
CA LEU A 455 22.74 -6.10 -8.37
C LEU A 455 21.49 -6.55 -7.60
N ALA A 456 20.35 -5.88 -7.77
CA ALA A 456 19.12 -6.21 -7.06
C ALA A 456 18.51 -7.52 -7.58
N VAL A 457 18.45 -7.69 -8.90
CA VAL A 457 18.00 -8.95 -9.54
C VAL A 457 18.90 -10.11 -9.14
N SER A 458 20.22 -9.91 -9.16
CA SER A 458 21.19 -10.94 -8.76
C SER A 458 21.03 -11.34 -7.29
N CYS A 459 20.80 -10.39 -6.38
CA CYS A 459 20.54 -10.69 -4.97
C CYS A 459 19.25 -11.51 -4.79
N SER A 460 18.16 -11.13 -5.48
CA SER A 460 16.91 -11.91 -5.46
C SER A 460 17.08 -13.32 -6.05
N LEU A 461 17.88 -13.49 -7.11
CA LEU A 461 18.20 -14.80 -7.69
C LEU A 461 19.03 -15.66 -6.72
N ILE A 462 20.04 -15.08 -6.07
CA ILE A 462 20.85 -15.76 -5.05
C ILE A 462 19.95 -16.24 -3.91
N ASP A 463 19.09 -15.36 -3.37
CA ASP A 463 18.16 -15.71 -2.31
C ASP A 463 17.19 -16.80 -2.74
N SER A 464 16.65 -16.73 -3.96
CA SER A 464 15.73 -17.72 -4.51
C SER A 464 16.39 -19.11 -4.64
N TYR A 465 17.52 -19.22 -5.33
CA TYR A 465 18.26 -20.48 -5.48
C TYR A 465 18.71 -21.04 -4.13
N SER A 466 19.05 -20.18 -3.16
CA SER A 466 19.45 -20.61 -1.83
C SER A 466 18.32 -21.35 -1.08
N ARG A 467 17.06 -20.97 -1.29
CA ARG A 467 15.89 -21.64 -0.67
C ARG A 467 15.66 -23.04 -1.23
N PHE A 468 16.00 -23.26 -2.50
CA PHE A 468 15.95 -24.59 -3.13
C PHE A 468 17.20 -25.43 -2.91
N GLY A 469 18.22 -24.90 -2.23
CA GLY A 469 19.48 -25.59 -1.96
C GLY A 469 20.40 -25.76 -3.17
N ASP A 470 20.18 -25.02 -4.26
CA ASP A 470 21.02 -25.11 -5.47
C ASP A 470 22.27 -24.23 -5.32
N VAL A 471 23.26 -24.77 -4.60
CA VAL A 471 24.56 -24.12 -4.32
C VAL A 471 25.29 -23.70 -5.60
N LYS A 472 25.21 -24.53 -6.65
CA LYS A 472 25.93 -24.26 -7.88
C LYS A 472 25.38 -23.02 -8.58
N SER A 473 24.05 -22.92 -8.69
CA SER A 473 23.40 -21.82 -9.41
C SER A 473 23.60 -20.47 -8.74
N TYR A 474 23.46 -20.34 -7.41
CA TYR A 474 23.66 -19.03 -6.77
C TYR A 474 25.14 -18.60 -6.71
N CYS A 475 26.09 -19.54 -6.62
CA CYS A 475 27.51 -19.22 -6.74
C CYS A 475 27.85 -18.69 -8.14
N GLN A 476 27.30 -19.30 -9.19
CA GLN A 476 27.49 -18.85 -10.57
C GLN A 476 26.95 -17.42 -10.78
N VAL A 477 25.76 -17.11 -10.24
CA VAL A 477 25.20 -15.75 -10.32
C VAL A 477 26.12 -14.74 -9.65
N PHE A 478 26.69 -15.05 -8.47
CA PHE A 478 27.61 -14.14 -7.79
C PHE A 478 28.94 -13.96 -8.53
N GLU A 479 29.48 -15.02 -9.13
CA GLU A 479 30.72 -14.98 -9.92
C GLU A 479 30.61 -14.12 -11.18
N GLN A 480 29.39 -13.96 -11.73
CA GLN A 480 29.12 -13.10 -12.88
C GLN A 480 29.08 -11.60 -12.54
N LEU A 481 29.14 -11.23 -11.25
CA LEU A 481 29.12 -9.83 -10.83
C LEU A 481 30.51 -9.18 -10.93
N SER A 482 30.60 -8.13 -11.75
CA SER A 482 31.83 -7.34 -11.95
C SER A 482 32.27 -6.59 -10.68
N SER A 483 31.31 -6.08 -9.91
CA SER A 483 31.56 -5.25 -8.72
C SER A 483 30.47 -5.46 -7.64
N PRO A 484 30.52 -6.58 -6.89
CA PRO A 484 29.55 -6.86 -5.84
C PRO A 484 29.68 -5.85 -4.68
N ASN A 485 28.55 -5.28 -4.25
CA ASN A 485 28.46 -4.36 -3.11
C ASN A 485 28.16 -5.13 -1.80
N VAL A 486 27.97 -4.38 -0.71
CA VAL A 486 27.61 -4.93 0.63
C VAL A 486 26.43 -5.89 0.52
N THR A 487 25.33 -5.46 -0.10
CA THR A 487 24.09 -6.25 -0.25
C THR A 487 24.33 -7.59 -0.95
N CYS A 488 25.12 -7.63 -2.02
CA CYS A 488 25.44 -8.89 -2.71
C CYS A 488 26.20 -9.87 -1.82
N PHE A 489 27.17 -9.39 -1.03
CA PHE A 489 27.88 -10.21 -0.07
C PHE A 489 26.95 -10.69 1.06
N THR A 490 26.07 -9.82 1.56
CA THR A 490 25.08 -10.18 2.57
C THR A 490 24.11 -11.24 2.07
N SER A 491 23.60 -11.14 0.83
CA SER A 491 22.75 -12.17 0.21
C SER A 491 23.47 -13.51 0.07
N MET A 492 24.75 -13.53 -0.32
CA MET A 492 25.55 -14.76 -0.35
C MET A 492 25.77 -15.36 1.04
N ILE A 493 26.10 -14.54 2.04
CA ILE A 493 26.28 -14.98 3.43
C ILE A 493 24.96 -15.55 3.98
N SER A 494 23.83 -14.91 3.66
CA SER A 494 22.49 -15.39 4.01
C SER A 494 22.16 -16.71 3.31
N ALA A 495 22.51 -16.86 2.04
CA ALA A 495 22.36 -18.10 1.27
C ALA A 495 23.16 -19.26 1.89
N TYR A 496 24.41 -19.04 2.25
CA TYR A 496 25.24 -20.04 2.92
C TYR A 496 24.73 -20.36 4.34
N SER A 497 24.23 -19.35 5.06
CA SER A 497 23.64 -19.50 6.39
C SER A 497 22.42 -20.43 6.37
N ARG A 498 21.48 -20.21 5.43
CA ARG A 498 20.31 -21.08 5.23
C ARG A 498 20.67 -22.52 4.86
N ASN A 499 21.75 -22.70 4.11
CA ASN A 499 22.26 -24.02 3.70
C ASN A 499 23.22 -24.65 4.74
N LYS A 500 23.30 -24.09 5.96
CA LYS A 500 24.13 -24.59 7.09
C LYS A 500 25.63 -24.69 6.77
N MET A 501 26.15 -23.78 5.95
CA MET A 501 27.56 -23.76 5.53
C MET A 501 28.36 -22.69 6.31
N GLY A 502 28.41 -22.78 7.66
CA GLY A 502 28.96 -21.73 8.53
C GLY A 502 30.41 -21.32 8.25
N MET A 503 31.27 -22.28 7.87
CA MET A 503 32.66 -21.99 7.51
C MET A 503 32.77 -21.11 6.25
N GLN A 504 31.87 -21.30 5.27
CA GLN A 504 31.86 -20.46 4.06
C GLN A 504 31.34 -19.05 4.36
N CYS A 505 30.39 -18.90 5.29
CA CYS A 505 29.95 -17.58 5.75
C CYS A 505 31.11 -16.75 6.33
N CYS A 506 31.94 -17.36 7.19
CA CYS A 506 33.09 -16.68 7.79
C CYS A 506 34.11 -16.24 6.72
N LYS A 507 34.43 -17.13 5.77
CA LYS A 507 35.32 -16.81 4.65
C LYS A 507 34.78 -15.69 3.77
N PHE A 508 33.47 -15.66 3.51
CA PHE A 508 32.86 -14.59 2.73
C PHE A 508 32.83 -13.26 3.47
N LEU A 509 32.68 -13.26 4.80
CA LEU A 509 32.82 -12.07 5.63
C LEU A 509 34.25 -11.51 5.55
N GLU A 510 35.27 -12.37 5.68
CA GLU A 510 36.67 -11.97 5.52
C GLU A 510 36.95 -11.44 4.11
N ALA A 511 36.42 -12.09 3.07
CA ALA A 511 36.55 -11.64 1.69
C ALA A 511 35.91 -10.25 1.48
N MET A 512 34.74 -10.00 2.06
CA MET A 512 34.07 -8.71 2.04
C MET A 512 34.92 -7.61 2.70
N ILE A 513 35.47 -7.89 3.88
CA ILE A 513 36.35 -6.96 4.62
C ILE A 513 37.64 -6.70 3.83
N SER A 514 38.24 -7.73 3.23
CA SER A 514 39.47 -7.61 2.43
C SER A 514 39.30 -6.72 1.18
N LYS A 515 38.07 -6.64 0.64
CA LYS A 515 37.71 -5.75 -0.46
C LYS A 515 37.41 -4.30 -0.02
N GLY A 516 37.55 -4.00 1.27
CA GLY A 516 37.28 -2.67 1.84
C GLY A 516 35.80 -2.36 2.02
N LEU A 517 34.92 -3.35 1.91
CA LEU A 517 33.49 -3.18 2.18
C LEU A 517 33.24 -3.32 3.68
N LYS A 518 32.43 -2.42 4.25
CA LYS A 518 32.08 -2.46 5.68
C LYS A 518 30.85 -3.37 5.87
N PRO A 519 30.94 -4.45 6.67
CA PRO A 519 29.79 -5.25 7.03
C PRO A 519 28.76 -4.42 7.82
N ASP A 520 27.48 -4.70 7.61
CA ASP A 520 26.38 -4.09 8.35
C ASP A 520 25.82 -5.04 9.43
N LYS A 521 24.83 -4.56 10.20
CA LYS A 521 24.17 -5.34 11.25
C LYS A 521 23.59 -6.66 10.71
N VAL A 522 22.90 -6.61 9.56
CA VAL A 522 22.27 -7.80 8.95
C VAL A 522 23.32 -8.84 8.57
N THR A 523 24.46 -8.41 8.04
CA THR A 523 25.59 -9.28 7.68
C THR A 523 26.10 -10.05 8.90
N PHE A 524 26.33 -9.35 10.02
CA PHE A 524 26.74 -9.99 11.27
C PHE A 524 25.70 -10.98 11.79
N LEU A 525 24.41 -10.62 11.77
CA LEU A 525 23.33 -11.54 12.16
C LEU A 525 23.32 -12.82 11.33
N CYS A 526 23.47 -12.73 10.00
CA CYS A 526 23.51 -13.90 9.12
C CYS A 526 24.69 -14.82 9.43
N VAL A 527 25.89 -14.28 9.67
CA VAL A 527 27.08 -15.07 10.03
C VAL A 527 26.92 -15.72 11.40
N LEU A 528 26.42 -14.99 12.40
CA LEU A 528 26.18 -15.53 13.75
C LEU A 528 25.12 -16.63 13.74
N THR A 529 24.06 -16.46 12.96
CA THR A 529 23.03 -17.50 12.74
C THR A 529 23.64 -18.76 12.12
N ALA A 530 24.53 -18.59 11.13
CA ALA A 530 25.23 -19.71 10.50
C ALA A 530 26.17 -20.42 11.49
N CYS A 531 26.87 -19.65 12.34
CA CYS A 531 27.73 -20.19 13.40
C CYS A 531 26.92 -20.98 14.43
N ASN A 532 25.74 -20.46 14.83
CA ASN A 532 24.81 -21.16 15.70
C ASN A 532 24.37 -22.51 15.12
N HIS A 533 23.86 -22.52 13.88
CA HIS A 533 23.43 -23.75 13.22
C HIS A 533 24.58 -24.75 12.96
N SER A 534 25.81 -24.26 12.77
CA SER A 534 27.00 -25.10 12.55
C SER A 534 27.74 -25.46 13.85
N GLY A 535 27.32 -24.92 14.99
CA GLY A 535 27.96 -25.12 16.30
C GLY A 535 29.39 -24.55 16.42
N MET A 536 29.73 -23.53 15.63
CA MET A 536 31.06 -22.89 15.56
C MET A 536 31.22 -21.80 16.64
N VAL A 537 31.52 -22.23 17.88
CA VAL A 537 31.56 -21.32 19.04
C VAL A 537 32.69 -20.31 18.95
N GLN A 538 33.91 -20.75 18.59
CA GLN A 538 35.08 -19.89 18.63
C GLN A 538 34.99 -18.79 17.57
N GLU A 539 34.57 -19.16 16.36
CA GLU A 539 34.35 -18.24 15.25
C GLU A 539 33.18 -17.29 15.54
N GLY A 540 32.07 -17.78 16.09
CA GLY A 540 30.95 -16.94 16.50
C GLY A 540 31.34 -15.87 17.52
N LYS A 541 32.17 -16.22 18.51
CA LYS A 541 32.72 -15.25 19.49
C LYS A 541 33.60 -14.19 18.83
N MET A 542 34.54 -14.61 17.98
CA MET A 542 35.43 -13.67 17.27
C MET A 542 34.63 -12.70 16.41
N VAL A 543 33.62 -13.19 15.69
CA VAL A 543 32.74 -12.37 14.86
C VAL A 543 31.93 -11.38 15.73
N PHE A 544 31.35 -11.84 16.84
CA PHE A 544 30.58 -10.99 17.75
C PHE A 544 31.43 -9.87 18.40
N GLU A 545 32.65 -10.19 18.84
CA GLU A 545 33.58 -9.20 19.41
C GLU A 545 34.05 -8.19 18.35
N SER A 546 34.33 -8.66 17.12
CA SER A 546 34.76 -7.80 16.02
C SER A 546 33.71 -6.75 15.64
N MET A 547 32.43 -7.07 15.77
CA MET A 547 31.30 -6.18 15.44
C MET A 547 31.42 -4.84 16.18
N LYS A 548 31.71 -4.88 17.49
CA LYS A 548 31.87 -3.67 18.30
C LYS A 548 33.28 -3.09 18.23
N THR A 549 34.31 -3.93 18.36
CA THR A 549 35.70 -3.48 18.55
C THR A 549 36.35 -2.99 17.25
N VAL A 550 36.07 -3.63 16.12
CA VAL A 550 36.69 -3.33 14.82
C VAL A 550 35.76 -2.49 13.96
N HIS A 551 34.46 -2.79 13.97
CA HIS A 551 33.50 -2.17 13.07
C HIS A 551 32.65 -1.06 13.72
N GLY A 552 32.71 -0.91 15.06
CA GLY A 552 31.98 0.13 15.78
C GLY A 552 30.45 -0.03 15.73
N ILE A 553 29.96 -1.25 15.53
CA ILE A 553 28.53 -1.56 15.46
C ILE A 553 28.08 -2.15 16.78
N ASP A 554 27.09 -1.53 17.42
CA ASP A 554 26.54 -2.04 18.67
C ASP A 554 25.61 -3.25 18.41
N PRO A 555 25.78 -4.37 19.14
CA PRO A 555 24.92 -5.55 19.00
C PRO A 555 23.47 -5.27 19.40
N GLU A 556 22.53 -5.69 18.54
CA GLU A 556 21.08 -5.65 18.83
C GLU A 556 20.59 -6.94 19.50
N SER A 557 19.37 -6.91 20.04
CA SER A 557 18.70 -8.05 20.72
C SER A 557 18.79 -9.36 19.92
N GLN A 558 18.62 -9.31 18.59
CA GLN A 558 18.71 -10.50 17.72
C GLN A 558 20.12 -11.10 17.66
N HIS A 559 21.17 -10.28 17.65
CA HIS A 559 22.56 -10.74 17.65
C HIS A 559 22.90 -11.43 18.97
N LEU A 560 22.41 -10.86 20.08
CA LEU A 560 22.55 -11.44 21.41
C LEU A 560 21.80 -12.76 21.51
N ALA A 561 20.56 -12.84 21.04
CA ALA A 561 19.79 -14.08 21.00
C ALA A 561 20.53 -15.20 20.25
N CYS A 562 21.11 -14.93 19.08
CA CYS A 562 21.92 -15.90 18.35
C CYS A 562 23.16 -16.38 19.13
N MET A 563 23.85 -15.48 19.84
CA MET A 563 25.02 -15.85 20.66
C MET A 563 24.63 -16.66 21.89
N ILE A 564 23.53 -16.32 22.55
CA ILE A 564 22.99 -17.07 23.69
C ILE A 564 22.56 -18.47 23.24
N ASP A 565 21.94 -18.59 22.07
CA ASP A 565 21.55 -19.88 21.51
C ASP A 565 22.78 -20.74 21.16
N LEU A 566 23.82 -20.14 20.56
CA LEU A 566 25.08 -20.82 20.23
C LEU A 566 25.83 -21.32 21.48
N LEU A 567 25.95 -20.49 22.51
CA LEU A 567 26.59 -20.86 23.79
C LEU A 567 25.73 -21.84 24.58
N GLY A 568 24.41 -21.65 24.54
CA GLY A 568 23.39 -22.48 25.18
C GLY A 568 23.45 -23.91 24.70
N HIS A 569 23.40 -24.14 23.38
CA HIS A 569 23.51 -25.48 22.76
C HIS A 569 24.80 -26.24 23.11
N LYS A 570 25.85 -25.53 23.54
CA LYS A 570 27.15 -26.11 23.89
C LYS A 570 27.37 -26.18 25.41
N GLY A 571 26.38 -25.82 26.21
CA GLY A 571 26.42 -25.87 27.67
C GLY A 571 27.30 -24.80 28.32
N LEU A 572 27.74 -23.76 27.58
CA LEU A 572 28.58 -22.67 28.09
C LEU A 572 27.74 -21.59 28.80
N LEU A 573 26.94 -22.01 29.79
CA LEU A 573 25.86 -21.21 30.36
C LEU A 573 26.35 -20.05 31.24
N GLU A 574 27.43 -20.23 32.00
CA GLU A 574 28.01 -19.14 32.81
C GLU A 574 28.59 -18.02 31.94
N GLU A 575 29.11 -18.38 30.78
CA GLU A 575 29.65 -17.41 29.82
C GLU A 575 28.53 -16.65 29.12
N ALA A 576 27.43 -17.33 28.79
CA ALA A 576 26.21 -16.71 28.28
C ALA A 576 25.58 -15.74 29.30
N GLU A 577 25.53 -16.10 30.59
CA GLU A 577 25.08 -15.22 31.67
C GLU A 577 25.96 -13.96 31.78
N ARG A 578 27.29 -14.13 31.67
CA ARG A 578 28.24 -13.01 31.73
C ARG A 578 28.06 -12.05 30.56
N LEU A 579 27.82 -12.57 29.36
CA LEU A 579 27.61 -11.76 28.16
C LEU A 579 26.40 -10.82 28.31
N LEU A 580 25.27 -11.33 28.83
CA LEU A 580 24.07 -10.51 29.05
C LEU A 580 24.26 -9.42 30.11
N LYS A 581 25.02 -9.71 31.18
CA LYS A 581 25.33 -8.72 32.21
C LYS A 581 26.25 -7.59 31.71
N GLN A 582 27.16 -7.90 30.78
CA GLN A 582 28.11 -6.92 30.24
C GLN A 582 27.48 -5.96 29.22
N THR A 583 26.43 -6.36 28.52
CA THR A 583 25.82 -5.55 27.44
C THR A 583 24.77 -4.54 27.92
N GLN A 584 24.50 -4.44 29.24
CA GLN A 584 23.49 -3.54 29.83
C GLN A 584 22.06 -3.71 29.27
N VAL A 585 21.75 -4.83 28.59
CA VAL A 585 20.40 -5.18 28.14
C VAL A 585 19.62 -5.77 29.33
N ASN A 586 19.37 -4.94 30.33
CA ASN A 586 18.75 -5.36 31.58
C ASN A 586 17.24 -5.61 31.45
N ASN A 587 16.58 -5.16 30.38
CA ASN A 587 15.11 -5.16 30.28
C ASN A 587 14.51 -6.08 29.19
N ASP A 588 15.33 -6.87 28.47
CA ASP A 588 14.81 -7.78 27.42
C ASP A 588 14.53 -9.18 28.00
N SER A 589 13.29 -9.38 28.44
CA SER A 589 12.81 -10.62 29.08
C SER A 589 12.92 -11.87 28.17
N VAL A 590 12.86 -11.68 26.86
CA VAL A 590 12.86 -12.76 25.86
C VAL A 590 14.23 -13.44 25.82
N ILE A 591 15.32 -12.67 25.87
CA ILE A 591 16.69 -13.21 25.81
C ILE A 591 17.04 -13.94 27.12
N TRP A 592 16.64 -13.41 28.28
CA TRP A 592 16.86 -14.08 29.56
C TRP A 592 16.07 -15.40 29.64
N SER A 593 14.85 -15.43 29.10
CA SER A 593 14.03 -16.64 28.99
C SER A 593 14.65 -17.68 28.05
N LEU A 594 15.29 -17.25 26.96
CA LEU A 594 16.04 -18.14 26.06
C LEU A 594 17.21 -18.84 26.78
N LEU A 595 18.00 -18.10 27.57
CA LEU A 595 19.10 -18.69 28.34
C LEU A 595 18.60 -19.66 29.42
N LEU A 596 17.49 -19.33 30.07
CA LEU A 596 16.84 -20.21 31.06
C LEU A 596 16.41 -21.55 30.43
N ARG A 597 15.88 -21.53 29.20
CA ARG A 597 15.53 -22.75 28.44
C ARG A 597 16.75 -23.65 28.24
N HIS A 598 17.90 -23.07 27.89
CA HIS A 598 19.17 -23.80 27.75
C HIS A 598 19.70 -24.32 29.10
N CYS A 599 19.55 -23.56 30.19
CA CYS A 599 19.88 -24.03 31.54
C CYS A 599 19.06 -25.27 31.95
N LYS A 600 17.76 -25.29 31.61
CA LYS A 600 16.88 -26.44 31.82
C LYS A 600 17.31 -27.64 30.97
N ALA A 601 17.63 -27.42 29.69
CA ALA A 601 18.07 -28.48 28.78
C ALA A 601 19.38 -29.16 29.26
N HIS A 602 20.31 -28.38 29.80
CA HIS A 602 21.60 -28.86 30.32
C HIS A 602 21.60 -29.21 31.82
N ARG A 603 20.46 -29.08 32.52
CA ARG A 603 20.30 -29.34 33.98
C ARG A 603 21.32 -28.56 34.84
N ASN A 604 21.56 -27.29 34.52
CA ASN A 604 22.41 -26.41 35.32
C ASN A 604 21.54 -25.53 36.24
N ASP A 605 21.26 -26.06 37.43
CA ASP A 605 20.36 -25.43 38.40
C ASP A 605 20.96 -24.17 39.03
N VAL A 606 22.30 -24.07 39.09
CA VAL A 606 23.03 -22.95 39.70
C VAL A 606 22.89 -21.67 38.87
N VAL A 607 23.11 -21.76 37.55
CA VAL A 607 22.91 -20.62 36.64
C VAL A 607 21.41 -20.38 36.42
N GLY A 608 20.62 -21.45 36.32
CA GLY A 608 19.17 -21.39 36.13
C GLY A 608 18.45 -20.60 37.23
N LYS A 609 18.81 -20.81 38.51
CA LYS A 609 18.19 -20.08 39.65
C LYS A 609 18.46 -18.58 39.60
N ARG A 610 19.70 -18.16 39.29
CA ARG A 610 20.04 -16.73 39.16
C ARG A 610 19.29 -16.05 38.02
N ILE A 611 19.13 -16.73 36.90
CA ILE A 611 18.42 -16.19 35.73
C ILE A 611 16.92 -16.12 36.00
N ALA A 612 16.36 -17.13 36.66
CA ALA A 612 14.96 -17.14 37.06
C ALA A 612 14.59 -15.92 37.91
N GLU A 613 15.43 -15.56 38.90
CA GLU A 613 15.23 -14.37 39.71
C GLU A 613 15.26 -13.07 38.90
N ILE A 614 16.06 -13.01 37.83
CA ILE A 614 16.12 -11.86 36.92
C ILE A 614 14.86 -11.81 36.06
N VAL A 615 14.44 -12.93 35.45
CA VAL A 615 13.21 -13.01 34.64
C VAL A 615 11.97 -12.65 35.47
N ILE A 616 11.91 -13.12 36.72
CA ILE A 616 10.82 -12.79 37.68
C ILE A 616 10.74 -11.29 37.98
N LYS A 617 11.89 -10.61 38.09
CA LYS A 617 11.92 -9.16 38.33
C LYS A 617 11.53 -8.34 37.10
N LEU A 618 11.79 -8.86 35.90
CA LEU A 618 11.52 -8.18 34.63
C LEU A 618 10.09 -8.38 34.14
N GLU A 619 9.49 -9.54 34.39
CA GLU A 619 8.11 -9.85 34.03
C GLU A 619 7.34 -10.47 35.20
N PRO A 620 6.90 -9.66 36.18
CA PRO A 620 6.17 -10.16 37.34
C PRO A 620 4.81 -10.81 37.00
N GLU A 621 4.29 -10.57 35.79
CA GLU A 621 2.97 -11.04 35.33
C GLU A 621 3.03 -12.19 34.30
N ASN A 622 4.23 -12.67 33.90
CA ASN A 622 4.35 -13.73 32.89
C ASN A 622 4.11 -15.14 33.50
N PRO A 623 3.07 -15.89 33.07
CA PRO A 623 2.72 -17.21 33.63
C PRO A 623 3.79 -18.30 33.48
N SER A 624 4.70 -18.15 32.52
CA SER A 624 5.74 -19.13 32.20
C SER A 624 6.85 -19.25 33.27
N ILE A 625 6.86 -18.35 34.25
CA ILE A 625 7.71 -18.37 35.44
C ILE A 625 7.33 -19.51 36.43
N CYS A 626 6.10 -20.03 36.39
CA CYS A 626 5.64 -21.05 37.33
C CYS A 626 6.32 -22.42 37.10
N MET A 627 6.86 -22.69 35.90
CA MET A 627 7.67 -23.88 35.65
C MET A 627 8.99 -23.88 36.44
N ILE A 628 9.52 -22.71 36.83
CA ILE A 628 10.83 -22.61 37.50
C ILE A 628 10.74 -22.97 38.99
N LYS A 629 9.56 -22.84 39.61
CA LYS A 629 9.31 -23.24 41.02
C LYS A 629 9.31 -24.75 41.25
N SER A 630 9.25 -25.57 40.19
CA SER A 630 9.18 -27.03 40.31
C SER A 630 10.48 -27.73 40.76
N LEU A 631 11.57 -26.97 40.99
CA LEU A 631 12.84 -27.48 41.51
C LEU A 631 13.02 -27.33 43.03
N GLU A 632 12.08 -26.75 43.77
CA GLU A 632 12.17 -26.57 45.23
C GLU A 632 11.44 -27.64 46.06
N ILE A 633 11.41 -28.90 45.61
CA ILE A 633 11.01 -30.01 46.48
C ILE A 633 12.11 -31.07 46.48
N ARG A 634 13.08 -30.88 47.36
CA ARG A 634 13.72 -31.94 48.14
C ARG A 634 14.43 -31.28 49.34
N ASP A 635 13.92 -31.64 50.51
CA ASP A 635 14.48 -31.54 51.86
C ASP A 635 14.15 -30.29 52.72
N ASP A 636 13.20 -30.56 53.63
CA ASP A 636 13.03 -30.18 55.04
C ASP A 636 12.77 -28.72 55.51
N GLU A 637 11.60 -28.61 56.18
CA GLU A 637 11.12 -27.66 57.20
C GLU A 637 11.45 -26.16 57.05
N ILE A 638 10.42 -25.32 56.84
CA ILE A 638 10.10 -24.10 57.64
C ILE A 638 8.83 -23.38 57.12
N GLU A 639 8.06 -22.92 58.11
CA GLU A 639 6.87 -22.05 58.22
C GLU A 639 6.13 -21.46 57.01
N LEU A 640 4.80 -21.62 57.12
CA LEU A 640 3.69 -21.02 56.38
C LEU A 640 3.76 -19.48 56.34
N LEU A 641 3.86 -18.91 55.14
CA LEU A 641 3.42 -17.55 54.83
C LEU A 641 2.44 -17.63 53.65
N ASP A 642 1.20 -17.21 53.90
CA ASP A 642 0.06 -17.25 52.98
C ASP A 642 0.33 -16.53 51.65
N LEU A 643 0.50 -17.28 50.56
CA LEU A 643 0.41 -16.78 49.18
C LEU A 643 -0.19 -17.87 48.25
N PRO A 644 -0.98 -17.48 47.23
CA PRO A 644 -1.96 -18.35 46.58
C PRO A 644 -1.34 -19.45 45.70
N SER A 645 -1.93 -20.65 45.78
CA SER A 645 -1.58 -21.86 45.02
C SER A 645 -1.84 -21.68 43.53
N CYS A 646 -0.83 -21.95 42.68
CA CYS A 646 -0.96 -21.88 41.22
C CYS A 646 -0.79 -23.27 40.59
N SER A 647 -1.72 -23.61 39.70
CA SER A 647 -1.88 -24.85 38.98
C SER A 647 -1.40 -24.72 37.51
N SER A 648 -1.17 -25.86 36.85
CA SER A 648 -0.46 -26.06 35.56
C SER A 648 -1.04 -25.42 34.28
N GLU A 649 -0.15 -25.12 33.31
CA GLU A 649 -0.42 -24.69 31.92
C GLU A 649 -1.56 -25.46 31.22
N HIS A 650 -2.78 -24.95 31.33
CA HIS A 650 -3.40 -24.12 30.27
C HIS A 650 -3.51 -22.73 30.92
N GLY A 651 -3.88 -21.65 30.22
CA GLY A 651 -4.51 -20.56 30.97
C GLY A 651 -5.63 -21.23 31.78
N ILE A 652 -5.49 -21.37 33.10
CA ILE A 652 -6.43 -22.19 33.87
C ILE A 652 -7.70 -21.41 33.85
N LYS A 653 -8.52 -21.80 32.88
CA LYS A 653 -9.82 -21.24 32.74
C LYS A 653 -10.57 -21.65 34.00
N ILE A 654 -10.96 -20.67 34.81
CA ILE A 654 -11.59 -20.97 36.09
C ILE A 654 -12.97 -21.52 35.77
N LEU A 655 -13.12 -22.83 35.96
CA LEU A 655 -14.35 -23.52 35.62
C LEU A 655 -15.43 -23.18 36.64
N VAL A 656 -16.49 -22.52 36.17
CA VAL A 656 -17.69 -22.20 36.92
C VAL A 656 -18.81 -23.08 36.37
N ASN A 657 -18.98 -24.27 36.94
CA ASN A 657 -20.03 -25.21 36.53
C ASN A 657 -21.36 -24.85 37.21
N VAL A 658 -22.44 -24.70 36.43
CA VAL A 658 -23.79 -24.39 36.94
C VAL A 658 -24.30 -25.41 37.98
N ASP A 659 -23.92 -26.68 37.87
CA ASP A 659 -24.25 -27.73 38.84
C ASP A 659 -23.69 -27.42 40.24
N GLY A 660 -22.50 -26.80 40.29
CA GLY A 660 -21.85 -26.39 41.53
C GLY A 660 -22.62 -25.30 42.31
N PHE A 661 -23.59 -24.65 41.66
CA PHE A 661 -24.48 -23.65 42.26
C PHE A 661 -25.88 -24.19 42.53
N GLY A 662 -26.06 -25.52 42.47
CA GLY A 662 -27.32 -26.19 42.79
C GLY A 662 -28.29 -26.33 41.62
N ALA A 663 -27.81 -26.24 40.37
CA ALA A 663 -28.62 -26.60 39.22
C ALA A 663 -28.91 -28.11 39.22
N VAL A 664 -30.17 -28.48 38.97
CA VAL A 664 -30.65 -29.88 38.98
C VAL A 664 -30.49 -30.50 37.59
N GLY A 665 -30.82 -29.76 36.52
CA GLY A 665 -30.59 -30.22 35.15
C GLY A 665 -31.54 -31.34 34.67
N ASP A 666 -32.76 -31.42 35.22
CA ASP A 666 -33.80 -32.41 34.90
C ASP A 666 -34.86 -31.92 33.88
N GLY A 667 -34.79 -30.65 33.47
CA GLY A 667 -35.72 -29.97 32.55
C GLY A 667 -37.06 -29.58 33.17
N VAL A 668 -37.24 -29.76 34.49
CA VAL A 668 -38.49 -29.52 35.22
C VAL A 668 -38.27 -28.55 36.39
N SER A 669 -37.17 -28.71 37.11
CA SER A 669 -36.77 -27.88 38.24
C SER A 669 -36.28 -26.51 37.77
N ASP A 670 -36.65 -25.44 38.47
CA ASP A 670 -36.24 -24.08 38.10
C ASP A 670 -34.77 -23.82 38.46
N ASP A 671 -33.89 -23.89 37.45
CA ASP A 671 -32.44 -23.73 37.58
C ASP A 671 -32.00 -22.25 37.48
N THR A 672 -32.95 -21.32 37.34
CA THR A 672 -32.65 -19.89 37.11
C THR A 672 -31.71 -19.31 38.16
N LYS A 673 -31.91 -19.65 39.44
CA LYS A 673 -31.11 -19.07 40.53
C LYS A 673 -29.67 -19.58 40.50
N ALA A 674 -29.47 -20.85 40.14
CA ALA A 674 -28.14 -21.43 39.98
C ALA A 674 -27.39 -20.76 38.83
N PHE A 675 -28.03 -20.55 37.68
CA PHE A 675 -27.46 -19.82 36.55
C PHE A 675 -27.08 -18.37 36.89
N GLN A 676 -27.94 -17.66 37.63
CA GLN A 676 -27.64 -16.29 38.07
C GLN A 676 -26.43 -16.22 39.01
N ASN A 677 -26.31 -17.17 39.93
CA ASN A 677 -25.20 -17.22 40.87
C ASN A 677 -23.89 -17.63 40.18
N ALA A 678 -23.95 -18.64 39.29
CA ALA A 678 -22.84 -19.07 38.46
C ALA A 678 -22.35 -17.93 37.54
N TRP A 679 -23.26 -17.23 36.87
CA TRP A 679 -22.92 -16.05 36.06
C TRP A 679 -22.24 -14.97 36.90
N LYS A 680 -22.76 -14.66 38.09
CA LYS A 680 -22.17 -13.63 38.96
C LYS A 680 -20.72 -13.96 39.31
N GLN A 681 -20.42 -15.22 39.58
CA GLN A 681 -19.05 -15.67 39.86
C GLN A 681 -18.19 -15.67 38.58
N ALA A 682 -18.68 -16.22 37.48
CA ALA A 682 -17.92 -16.27 36.22
C ALA A 682 -17.60 -14.87 35.69
N CYS A 683 -18.59 -13.97 35.68
CA CYS A 683 -18.42 -12.60 35.18
C CYS A 683 -17.44 -11.77 36.04
N SER A 684 -17.32 -12.07 37.34
CA SER A 684 -16.35 -11.38 38.21
C SER A 684 -14.95 -12.00 38.21
N THR A 685 -14.74 -13.09 37.47
CA THR A 685 -13.50 -13.88 37.53
C THR A 685 -12.78 -13.83 36.18
N ALA A 686 -11.52 -13.41 36.18
CA ALA A 686 -10.69 -13.37 34.97
C ALA A 686 -10.46 -14.77 34.42
N ALA A 687 -10.48 -14.91 33.08
CA ALA A 687 -10.34 -16.18 32.37
C ALA A 687 -11.35 -17.26 32.82
N ALA A 688 -12.58 -16.90 33.21
CA ALA A 688 -13.56 -17.89 33.63
C ALA A 688 -14.18 -18.66 32.45
N VAL A 689 -14.53 -19.94 32.68
CA VAL A 689 -15.42 -20.71 31.82
C VAL A 689 -16.71 -20.98 32.57
N LEU A 690 -17.80 -20.32 32.18
CA LEU A 690 -19.14 -20.70 32.62
C LEU A 690 -19.57 -21.95 31.84
N LEU A 691 -19.66 -23.09 32.53
CA LEU A 691 -19.99 -24.38 31.92
C LEU A 691 -21.44 -24.77 32.19
N VAL A 692 -22.19 -25.01 31.11
CA VAL A 692 -23.46 -25.74 31.09
C VAL A 692 -23.16 -27.15 30.58
N PRO A 693 -23.08 -28.17 31.47
CA PRO A 693 -22.52 -29.46 31.12
C PRO A 693 -23.45 -30.29 30.22
N PRO A 694 -22.88 -31.23 29.44
CA PRO A 694 -23.63 -32.08 28.51
C PRO A 694 -24.61 -33.03 29.22
N ASP A 695 -25.49 -33.66 28.43
CA ASP A 695 -26.45 -34.70 28.86
C ASP A 695 -27.47 -34.27 29.94
N ARG A 696 -27.61 -32.96 30.18
CA ARG A 696 -28.55 -32.36 31.13
C ARG A 696 -29.42 -31.31 30.48
N THR A 697 -30.61 -31.11 31.04
CA THR A 697 -31.59 -30.13 30.55
C THR A 697 -31.92 -29.14 31.67
N TYR A 698 -31.64 -27.85 31.48
CA TYR A 698 -31.82 -26.82 32.50
C TYR A 698 -33.02 -25.94 32.17
N LEU A 699 -34.04 -25.96 33.02
CA LEU A 699 -35.18 -25.05 32.87
C LEU A 699 -34.82 -23.70 33.46
N VAL A 700 -34.62 -22.70 32.59
CA VAL A 700 -34.21 -21.35 32.98
C VAL A 700 -35.30 -20.37 32.59
N ASN A 701 -35.77 -19.56 33.54
CA ASN A 701 -36.74 -18.49 33.31
C ASN A 701 -36.04 -17.22 32.77
N ALA A 702 -36.83 -16.24 32.31
CA ALA A 702 -36.31 -14.99 31.73
C ALA A 702 -35.26 -14.32 32.62
N THR A 703 -34.02 -14.26 32.11
CA THR A 703 -32.84 -13.83 32.86
C THR A 703 -31.98 -12.91 32.03
N ARG A 704 -31.53 -11.83 32.67
CA ARG A 704 -30.61 -10.86 32.07
C ARG A 704 -29.25 -10.93 32.75
N PHE A 705 -28.27 -11.41 32.01
CA PHE A 705 -26.87 -11.47 32.34
C PHE A 705 -26.20 -10.16 31.92
N ARG A 706 -25.66 -9.41 32.89
CA ARG A 706 -25.05 -8.09 32.65
C ARG A 706 -23.57 -8.12 32.98
N GLY A 707 -22.78 -7.49 32.15
CA GLY A 707 -21.40 -7.10 32.42
C GLY A 707 -21.28 -5.68 33.00
N PRO A 708 -20.07 -5.07 32.96
CA PRO A 708 -18.85 -5.62 32.36
C PRO A 708 -18.34 -6.84 33.12
N CYS A 709 -17.80 -7.81 32.39
CA CYS A 709 -17.15 -8.97 32.98
C CYS A 709 -15.63 -8.81 32.95
N ALA A 710 -14.92 -9.58 33.78
CA ALA A 710 -13.48 -9.70 33.71
C ALA A 710 -13.03 -10.29 32.35
N GLU A 711 -11.78 -10.04 31.97
CA GLU A 711 -11.23 -10.42 30.66
C GLU A 711 -11.24 -11.95 30.46
N ASP A 712 -11.32 -12.38 29.19
CA ASP A 712 -11.29 -13.77 28.73
C ASP A 712 -12.42 -14.70 29.24
N LEU A 713 -13.62 -14.15 29.46
CA LEU A 713 -14.80 -14.96 29.80
C LEU A 713 -15.27 -15.83 28.61
N ILE A 714 -15.42 -17.12 28.87
CA ILE A 714 -15.99 -18.10 27.95
C ILE A 714 -17.28 -18.65 28.52
N VAL A 715 -18.33 -18.68 27.70
CA VAL A 715 -19.60 -19.33 28.01
C VAL A 715 -19.67 -20.63 27.20
N GLN A 716 -19.35 -21.74 27.87
CA GLN A 716 -19.38 -23.09 27.30
C GLN A 716 -20.77 -23.71 27.51
N ILE A 717 -21.52 -23.91 26.44
CA ILE A 717 -22.85 -24.53 26.47
C ILE A 717 -22.80 -25.87 25.74
N ASP A 718 -22.73 -26.96 26.51
CA ASP A 718 -22.74 -28.34 25.98
C ASP A 718 -24.06 -29.07 26.29
N GLY A 719 -24.78 -28.64 27.32
CA GLY A 719 -26.11 -29.15 27.70
C GLY A 719 -27.27 -28.47 26.96
N ILE A 720 -28.50 -28.76 27.41
CA ILE A 720 -29.73 -28.16 26.89
C ILE A 720 -30.22 -27.10 27.87
N ILE A 721 -30.45 -25.88 27.41
CA ILE A 721 -31.16 -24.84 28.17
C ILE A 721 -32.56 -24.72 27.57
N VAL A 722 -33.60 -24.91 28.38
CA VAL A 722 -35.00 -24.93 27.94
C VAL A 722 -35.81 -23.80 28.59
N ALA A 723 -36.65 -23.13 27.80
CA ALA A 723 -37.52 -22.07 28.28
C ALA A 723 -38.81 -22.63 28.90
N PRO A 724 -39.48 -21.87 29.79
CA PRO A 724 -40.82 -22.22 30.26
C PRO A 724 -41.81 -22.40 29.09
N GLY A 725 -42.32 -23.62 28.91
CA GLY A 725 -43.19 -23.95 27.79
C GLY A 725 -44.62 -23.41 27.91
N GLU A 726 -45.08 -23.05 29.12
CA GLU A 726 -46.41 -22.49 29.35
C GLU A 726 -46.38 -20.95 29.31
N PRO A 727 -47.12 -20.27 28.41
CA PRO A 727 -47.11 -18.81 28.33
C PRO A 727 -47.47 -18.08 29.64
N LYS A 728 -48.32 -18.71 30.46
CA LYS A 728 -48.70 -18.24 31.80
C LYS A 728 -47.56 -18.26 32.83
N ASN A 729 -46.53 -19.08 32.59
CA ASN A 729 -45.37 -19.20 33.48
C ASN A 729 -44.23 -18.24 33.09
N TRP A 730 -44.42 -17.42 32.06
CA TRP A 730 -43.43 -16.45 31.61
C TRP A 730 -43.29 -15.29 32.60
N ASP A 731 -42.08 -14.77 32.81
CA ASP A 731 -41.86 -13.62 33.69
C ASP A 731 -42.57 -12.37 33.11
N PRO A 732 -43.59 -11.80 33.80
CA PRO A 732 -44.31 -10.62 33.33
C PRO A 732 -43.42 -9.37 33.27
N ARG A 733 -42.28 -9.34 33.98
CA ARG A 733 -41.34 -8.21 33.97
C ARG A 733 -40.47 -8.17 32.71
N ASN A 734 -40.27 -9.32 32.06
CA ASN A 734 -39.47 -9.45 30.85
C ASN A 734 -40.30 -10.12 29.72
N PRO A 735 -41.36 -9.46 29.25
CA PRO A 735 -42.32 -10.09 28.32
C PRO A 735 -41.78 -10.30 26.89
N ARG A 736 -40.57 -9.80 26.58
CA ARG A 736 -39.99 -9.82 25.23
C ARG A 736 -38.58 -10.40 25.15
N THR A 737 -37.98 -10.78 26.28
CA THR A 737 -36.59 -11.27 26.29
C THR A 737 -36.43 -12.43 27.26
N TRP A 738 -35.87 -13.54 26.78
CA TRP A 738 -35.60 -14.73 27.60
C TRP A 738 -34.18 -14.70 28.17
N LEU A 739 -33.17 -15.06 27.37
CA LEU A 739 -31.76 -15.01 27.76
C LEU A 739 -31.13 -13.76 27.15
N SER A 740 -30.87 -12.75 27.98
CA SER A 740 -30.26 -11.50 27.55
C SER A 740 -28.85 -11.37 28.10
N PHE A 741 -27.87 -11.21 27.22
CA PHE A 741 -26.50 -10.87 27.53
C PHE A 741 -26.25 -9.42 27.15
N ALA A 742 -25.91 -8.58 28.13
CA ALA A 742 -25.79 -7.14 27.93
C ALA A 742 -24.51 -6.54 28.50
N ASN A 743 -23.96 -5.54 27.82
CA ASN A 743 -22.72 -4.84 28.20
C ASN A 743 -21.52 -5.77 28.37
N LEU A 744 -21.29 -6.66 27.40
CA LEU A 744 -20.16 -7.59 27.38
C LEU A 744 -19.11 -7.13 26.37
N THR A 745 -17.83 -7.39 26.68
CA THR A 745 -16.70 -7.10 25.79
C THR A 745 -15.77 -8.30 25.75
N GLY A 746 -15.45 -8.80 24.55
CA GLY A 746 -14.46 -9.88 24.39
C GLY A 746 -14.93 -11.27 24.85
N VAL A 747 -16.25 -11.52 24.93
CA VAL A 747 -16.79 -12.79 25.44
C VAL A 747 -17.00 -13.78 24.29
N ILE A 748 -16.64 -15.04 24.53
CA ILE A 748 -16.82 -16.15 23.57
C ILE A 748 -17.93 -17.08 24.06
N PHE A 749 -18.96 -17.29 23.25
CA PHE A 749 -19.98 -18.30 23.43
C PHE A 749 -19.65 -19.50 22.53
N GLN A 750 -19.47 -20.68 23.12
CA GLN A 750 -19.08 -21.87 22.35
C GLN A 750 -19.69 -23.14 22.92
N GLY A 751 -19.73 -24.19 22.11
CA GLY A 751 -20.16 -25.54 22.51
C GLY A 751 -21.10 -26.16 21.49
N HIS A 752 -21.59 -27.36 21.81
CA HIS A 752 -22.53 -28.12 20.96
C HIS A 752 -23.93 -28.24 21.56
N GLY A 753 -24.20 -27.48 22.63
CA GLY A 753 -25.45 -27.50 23.36
C GLY A 753 -26.62 -26.87 22.61
N VAL A 754 -27.80 -27.02 23.19
CA VAL A 754 -29.08 -26.62 22.60
C VAL A 754 -29.75 -25.56 23.46
N ILE A 755 -30.17 -24.45 22.84
CA ILE A 755 -31.02 -23.44 23.45
C ILE A 755 -32.42 -23.61 22.86
N ASP A 756 -33.32 -24.23 23.62
CA ASP A 756 -34.70 -24.53 23.22
C ASP A 756 -35.68 -23.51 23.81
N GLY A 757 -36.26 -22.69 22.94
CA GLY A 757 -37.26 -21.69 23.32
C GLY A 757 -38.64 -22.26 23.65
N SER A 758 -38.91 -23.56 23.53
CA SER A 758 -40.23 -24.15 23.89
C SER A 758 -41.45 -23.49 23.20
N GLY A 759 -41.30 -23.05 21.94
CA GLY A 759 -42.26 -22.23 21.22
C GLY A 759 -43.60 -22.88 20.85
N ARG A 760 -43.70 -24.22 20.84
CA ARG A 760 -44.88 -24.94 20.33
C ARG A 760 -46.22 -24.48 20.91
N LYS A 761 -46.31 -24.35 22.24
CA LYS A 761 -47.54 -23.89 22.91
C LYS A 761 -47.82 -22.40 22.67
N TRP A 762 -46.77 -21.60 22.49
CA TRP A 762 -46.88 -20.19 22.16
C TRP A 762 -47.46 -19.97 20.76
N TRP A 763 -47.00 -20.75 19.80
CA TRP A 763 -47.50 -20.72 18.43
C TRP A 763 -48.97 -21.15 18.35
N ALA A 764 -49.35 -22.20 19.10
CA ALA A 764 -50.75 -22.67 19.20
C ALA A 764 -51.68 -21.63 19.85
N ALA A 765 -51.19 -20.81 20.78
CA ALA A 765 -52.00 -19.84 21.51
C ALA A 765 -52.24 -18.52 20.76
N SER A 766 -51.33 -18.10 19.87
CA SER A 766 -51.54 -16.98 18.93
C SER A 766 -50.39 -16.81 17.93
N CYS A 767 -50.72 -16.51 16.67
CA CYS A 767 -49.75 -16.14 15.64
C CYS A 767 -49.25 -14.69 15.71
N LYS A 768 -49.92 -13.76 16.43
CA LYS A 768 -49.64 -12.30 16.39
C LYS A 768 -49.39 -11.62 17.76
N LYS A 769 -49.21 -12.36 18.85
CA LYS A 769 -48.89 -11.76 20.16
C LYS A 769 -47.43 -11.27 20.21
N ASN A 770 -47.15 -10.20 20.96
CA ASN A 770 -45.79 -9.75 21.29
C ASN A 770 -45.08 -10.88 22.06
N LYS A 771 -44.25 -11.65 21.37
CA LYS A 771 -43.58 -12.84 21.91
C LYS A 771 -42.16 -12.47 22.36
N THR A 772 -41.47 -13.48 22.87
CA THR A 772 -40.14 -13.35 23.44
C THR A 772 -39.08 -13.90 22.51
N ASN A 773 -37.94 -13.21 22.41
CA ASN A 773 -36.74 -13.71 21.75
C ASN A 773 -35.98 -14.70 22.64
N ALA A 774 -35.40 -15.74 22.04
CA ALA A 774 -34.73 -16.79 22.79
C ALA A 774 -33.40 -16.34 23.38
N LEU A 775 -32.42 -15.94 22.55
CA LEU A 775 -31.17 -15.36 23.01
C LEU A 775 -30.93 -14.00 22.38
N THR A 776 -30.53 -13.02 23.20
CA THR A 776 -30.23 -11.65 22.78
C THR A 776 -28.88 -11.19 23.29
N ILE A 777 -28.00 -10.79 22.38
CA ILE A 777 -26.79 -10.01 22.66
C ILE A 777 -27.14 -8.53 22.45
N ASP A 778 -26.97 -7.72 23.49
CA ASP A 778 -27.36 -6.31 23.51
C ASP A 778 -26.22 -5.41 24.02
N GLN A 779 -25.87 -4.33 23.31
CA GLN A 779 -24.83 -3.40 23.76
C GLN A 779 -23.48 -4.08 24.04
N CYS A 780 -23.08 -5.02 23.20
CA CYS A 780 -21.84 -5.79 23.38
C CYS A 780 -20.80 -5.47 22.29
N SER A 781 -19.53 -5.72 22.58
CA SER A 781 -18.42 -5.53 21.65
C SER A 781 -17.48 -6.74 21.59
N ASN A 782 -16.94 -7.05 20.42
CA ASN A 782 -15.98 -8.16 20.22
C ASN A 782 -16.53 -9.50 20.75
N ILE A 783 -17.71 -9.91 20.28
CA ILE A 783 -18.35 -11.16 20.70
C ILE A 783 -18.16 -12.23 19.64
N GLU A 784 -17.86 -13.45 20.08
CA GLU A 784 -17.82 -14.63 19.22
C GLU A 784 -18.86 -15.65 19.67
N VAL A 785 -19.60 -16.24 18.72
CA VAL A 785 -20.57 -17.31 18.94
C VAL A 785 -20.27 -18.47 18.01
N ASN A 786 -19.99 -19.65 18.55
CA ASN A 786 -19.53 -20.80 17.78
C ASN A 786 -20.26 -22.10 18.15
N GLY A 787 -20.81 -22.81 17.16
CA GLY A 787 -21.25 -24.22 17.28
C GLY A 787 -22.59 -24.48 17.95
N LEU A 788 -23.26 -23.45 18.48
CA LEU A 788 -24.51 -23.58 19.24
C LEU A 788 -25.72 -23.90 18.35
N THR A 789 -26.69 -24.62 18.93
CA THR A 789 -27.96 -24.95 18.29
C THR A 789 -29.13 -24.20 18.95
N PHE A 790 -29.89 -23.42 18.18
CA PHE A 790 -31.11 -22.74 18.64
C PHE A 790 -32.36 -23.44 18.10
N ARG A 791 -33.32 -23.78 18.96
CA ARG A 791 -34.54 -24.49 18.58
C ARG A 791 -35.79 -23.84 19.13
N ASN A 792 -36.88 -23.96 18.36
CA ASN A 792 -38.24 -23.63 18.78
C ASN A 792 -38.38 -22.28 19.50
N SER A 793 -37.72 -21.22 19.04
CA SER A 793 -37.90 -19.89 19.65
C SER A 793 -39.36 -19.44 19.55
N GLN A 794 -39.87 -18.76 20.57
CA GLN A 794 -41.21 -18.18 20.51
C GLN A 794 -41.30 -17.11 19.42
N GLN A 795 -40.21 -16.34 19.22
CA GLN A 795 -40.07 -15.32 18.18
C GLN A 795 -38.69 -15.42 17.51
N MET A 796 -37.73 -14.53 17.80
CA MET A 796 -36.40 -14.58 17.17
C MET A 796 -35.50 -15.58 17.90
N HIS A 797 -34.78 -16.43 17.18
CA HIS A 797 -33.89 -17.43 17.81
C HIS A 797 -32.66 -16.77 18.39
N PHE A 798 -32.00 -15.94 17.59
CA PHE A 798 -30.79 -15.26 18.01
C PHE A 798 -30.83 -13.80 17.56
N THR A 799 -30.74 -12.87 18.52
CA THR A 799 -30.79 -11.42 18.27
C THR A 799 -29.47 -10.76 18.60
N VAL A 800 -28.94 -9.97 17.67
CA VAL A 800 -27.81 -9.04 17.89
C VAL A 800 -28.37 -7.62 17.83
N SER A 801 -28.27 -6.88 18.94
CA SER A 801 -28.79 -5.52 19.06
C SER A 801 -27.74 -4.56 19.59
N ARG A 802 -27.65 -3.35 19.01
CA ARG A 802 -26.79 -2.26 19.50
C ARG A 802 -25.33 -2.68 19.76
N SER A 803 -24.81 -3.62 18.98
CA SER A 803 -23.52 -4.27 19.23
C SER A 803 -22.53 -4.02 18.10
N GLU A 804 -21.24 -4.20 18.38
CA GLU A 804 -20.16 -3.97 17.42
C GLU A 804 -19.17 -5.14 17.40
N SER A 805 -18.69 -5.54 16.22
CA SER A 805 -17.71 -6.61 16.07
C SER A 805 -18.22 -7.95 16.64
N VAL A 806 -19.30 -8.48 16.05
CA VAL A 806 -19.91 -9.75 16.46
C VAL A 806 -19.67 -10.81 15.38
N ARG A 807 -19.09 -11.94 15.75
CA ARG A 807 -18.82 -13.08 14.85
C ARG A 807 -19.68 -14.27 15.24
N ILE A 808 -20.40 -14.83 14.27
CA ILE A 808 -21.30 -15.97 14.44
C ILE A 808 -20.86 -17.06 13.47
N PHE A 809 -20.41 -18.20 13.99
CA PHE A 809 -19.84 -19.30 13.22
C PHE A 809 -20.52 -20.62 13.54
N SER A 810 -20.80 -21.41 12.51
CA SER A 810 -21.25 -22.80 12.66
C SER A 810 -22.51 -22.96 13.53
N VAL A 811 -23.41 -21.97 13.48
CA VAL A 811 -24.65 -22.00 14.25
C VAL A 811 -25.74 -22.76 13.49
N LEU A 812 -26.49 -23.58 14.22
CA LEU A 812 -27.67 -24.28 13.71
C LEU A 812 -28.94 -23.67 14.30
N VAL A 813 -29.89 -23.27 13.46
CA VAL A 813 -31.23 -22.85 13.88
C VAL A 813 -32.26 -23.81 13.27
N SER A 814 -33.16 -24.34 14.10
CA SER A 814 -34.18 -25.28 13.66
C SER A 814 -35.52 -25.06 14.37
N SER A 815 -36.53 -24.72 13.59
CA SER A 815 -37.95 -24.71 13.98
C SER A 815 -38.83 -25.26 12.85
N PRO A 816 -40.08 -25.69 13.13
CA PRO A 816 -41.04 -26.07 12.11
C PRO A 816 -41.29 -24.95 11.09
N GLU A 817 -41.52 -25.29 9.82
CA GLU A 817 -41.81 -24.33 8.75
C GLU A 817 -43.06 -23.47 9.02
N ASP A 818 -44.03 -24.01 9.77
CA ASP A 818 -45.25 -23.32 10.15
C ASP A 818 -45.11 -22.49 11.44
N SER A 819 -43.91 -22.33 12.00
CA SER A 819 -43.69 -21.55 13.22
C SER A 819 -43.87 -20.03 12.96
N PRO A 820 -44.93 -19.40 13.49
CA PRO A 820 -45.31 -18.05 13.08
C PRO A 820 -44.41 -16.98 13.68
N ASN A 821 -43.88 -16.10 12.82
CA ASN A 821 -43.11 -14.90 13.17
C ASN A 821 -41.81 -15.25 13.91
N THR A 822 -41.09 -16.26 13.40
CA THR A 822 -39.82 -16.71 13.95
C THR A 822 -38.65 -16.43 13.01
N ASP A 823 -37.84 -15.43 13.35
CA ASP A 823 -36.59 -15.21 12.61
C ASP A 823 -35.48 -16.10 13.18
N GLY A 824 -34.54 -16.48 12.33
CA GLY A 824 -33.33 -17.18 12.75
C GLY A 824 -32.38 -16.22 13.46
N ILE A 825 -31.58 -15.49 12.69
CA ILE A 825 -30.65 -14.48 13.19
C ILE A 825 -31.19 -13.08 12.87
N HIS A 826 -31.52 -12.30 13.89
CA HIS A 826 -32.04 -10.95 13.78
C HIS A 826 -30.99 -9.91 14.18
N ILE A 827 -30.66 -8.97 13.31
CA ILE A 827 -29.63 -7.95 13.52
C ILE A 827 -30.26 -6.56 13.50
N SER A 828 -30.05 -5.81 14.58
CA SER A 828 -30.60 -4.45 14.76
C SER A 828 -29.56 -3.48 15.31
N ALA A 829 -29.49 -2.26 14.77
CA ALA A 829 -28.63 -1.18 15.26
C ALA A 829 -27.15 -1.59 15.53
N SER A 830 -26.60 -2.52 14.74
CA SER A 830 -25.30 -3.16 15.01
C SER A 830 -24.31 -3.01 13.86
N LYS A 831 -23.00 -3.03 14.17
CA LYS A 831 -21.94 -2.80 13.18
C LYS A 831 -20.92 -3.93 13.17
N ASN A 832 -20.30 -4.18 12.01
CA ASN A 832 -19.24 -5.19 11.86
C ASN A 832 -19.71 -6.58 12.33
N VAL A 833 -20.84 -7.06 11.79
CA VAL A 833 -21.38 -8.38 12.13
C VAL A 833 -21.04 -9.37 11.03
N VAL A 834 -20.43 -10.50 11.40
CA VAL A 834 -20.00 -11.56 10.49
C VAL A 834 -20.76 -12.84 10.83
N ILE A 835 -21.42 -13.46 9.84
CA ILE A 835 -22.13 -14.73 9.99
C ILE A 835 -21.56 -15.73 8.98
N GLU A 836 -21.01 -16.84 9.46
CA GLU A 836 -20.36 -17.84 8.60
C GLU A 836 -20.80 -19.26 8.90
N ASN A 837 -20.80 -20.11 7.85
CA ASN A 837 -20.96 -21.56 7.93
C ASN A 837 -22.20 -22.02 8.73
N SER A 838 -23.29 -21.26 8.64
CA SER A 838 -24.48 -21.45 9.49
C SER A 838 -25.66 -22.03 8.72
N LYS A 839 -26.43 -22.89 9.37
CA LYS A 839 -27.63 -23.54 8.81
C LYS A 839 -28.87 -23.10 9.57
N ILE A 840 -29.85 -22.54 8.87
CA ILE A 840 -30.98 -21.85 9.47
C ILE A 840 -32.28 -22.32 8.81
N GLY A 841 -33.17 -22.91 9.61
CA GLY A 841 -34.52 -23.28 9.21
C GLY A 841 -35.55 -22.81 10.24
N THR A 842 -36.50 -21.98 9.80
CA THR A 842 -37.51 -21.34 10.64
C THR A 842 -38.81 -21.12 9.85
N GLY A 843 -39.87 -20.59 10.47
CA GLY A 843 -41.10 -20.21 9.77
C GLY A 843 -41.17 -18.76 9.25
N ASP A 844 -40.14 -17.94 9.49
CA ASP A 844 -40.01 -16.57 8.97
C ASP A 844 -38.58 -16.34 8.43
N ASP A 845 -38.00 -15.15 8.53
CA ASP A 845 -36.71 -14.81 7.92
C ASP A 845 -35.55 -15.63 8.54
N CYS A 846 -34.73 -16.30 7.72
CA CYS A 846 -33.54 -16.99 8.21
C CYS A 846 -32.56 -15.98 8.82
N ILE A 847 -32.33 -14.89 8.10
CA ILE A 847 -31.55 -13.74 8.58
C ILE A 847 -32.36 -12.48 8.28
N SER A 848 -32.59 -11.66 9.30
CA SER A 848 -33.27 -10.37 9.17
C SER A 848 -32.36 -9.22 9.64
N ILE A 849 -32.17 -8.24 8.76
CA ILE A 849 -31.33 -7.06 8.99
C ILE A 849 -32.24 -5.84 9.02
N VAL A 850 -32.25 -5.11 10.13
CA VAL A 850 -33.10 -3.91 10.30
C VAL A 850 -32.28 -2.64 10.50
N SER A 851 -32.97 -1.53 10.80
CA SER A 851 -32.38 -0.19 10.90
C SER A 851 -31.16 -0.10 11.82
N GLY A 852 -30.25 0.79 11.43
CA GLY A 852 -29.03 1.12 12.16
C GLY A 852 -27.89 0.12 11.96
N CYS A 853 -27.99 -0.76 10.96
CA CYS A 853 -26.97 -1.76 10.68
C CYS A 853 -25.98 -1.31 9.61
N SER A 854 -24.69 -1.58 9.82
CA SER A 854 -23.67 -1.33 8.80
C SER A 854 -22.52 -2.34 8.84
N ASN A 855 -21.95 -2.67 7.68
CA ASN A 855 -20.86 -3.64 7.56
C ASN A 855 -21.27 -5.03 8.08
N ILE A 856 -22.23 -5.65 7.39
CA ILE A 856 -22.75 -6.98 7.70
C ILE A 856 -22.25 -7.94 6.62
N MET A 857 -21.48 -8.95 7.02
CA MET A 857 -20.94 -9.96 6.12
C MET A 857 -21.56 -11.32 6.44
N MET A 858 -22.04 -12.00 5.41
CA MET A 858 -22.61 -13.34 5.50
C MET A 858 -21.89 -14.23 4.50
N LYS A 859 -21.37 -15.36 4.96
CA LYS A 859 -20.66 -16.32 4.10
C LYS A 859 -21.07 -17.76 4.35
N THR A 860 -21.29 -18.53 3.28
CA THR A 860 -21.63 -19.96 3.37
C THR A 860 -22.88 -20.20 4.25
N ILE A 861 -24.01 -19.63 3.84
CA ILE A 861 -25.29 -19.73 4.57
C ILE A 861 -26.20 -20.76 3.93
N SER A 862 -26.71 -21.71 4.72
CA SER A 862 -27.80 -22.60 4.30
C SER A 862 -29.11 -22.14 4.94
N CYS A 863 -30.06 -21.70 4.13
CA CYS A 863 -31.34 -21.18 4.60
C CYS A 863 -32.49 -22.01 4.02
N GLY A 864 -33.34 -22.56 4.88
CA GLY A 864 -34.50 -23.33 4.43
C GLY A 864 -34.92 -24.45 5.39
N PRO A 865 -36.23 -24.61 5.65
CA PRO A 865 -37.35 -23.77 5.20
C PRO A 865 -37.38 -22.39 5.89
N GLY A 866 -38.16 -21.44 5.36
CA GLY A 866 -38.32 -20.08 5.92
C GLY A 866 -38.69 -19.00 4.89
N HIS A 867 -38.61 -17.73 5.24
CA HIS A 867 -38.87 -16.59 4.34
C HIS A 867 -37.64 -16.14 3.54
N GLY A 868 -36.43 -16.62 3.84
CA GLY A 868 -35.20 -16.22 3.14
C GLY A 868 -34.33 -15.25 3.93
N ILE A 869 -33.54 -14.44 3.23
CA ILE A 869 -32.67 -13.41 3.80
C ILE A 869 -33.28 -12.04 3.48
N SER A 870 -33.61 -11.28 4.52
CA SER A 870 -34.39 -10.06 4.40
C SER A 870 -33.72 -8.84 5.02
N ILE A 871 -33.71 -7.72 4.29
CA ILE A 871 -33.45 -6.38 4.82
C ILE A 871 -34.79 -5.67 5.03
N GLY A 872 -35.08 -5.27 6.26
CA GLY A 872 -36.30 -4.57 6.67
C GLY A 872 -37.09 -5.27 7.76
N SER A 873 -38.23 -4.74 8.20
CA SER A 873 -39.02 -3.66 7.59
C SER A 873 -38.54 -2.25 7.95
N LEU A 874 -38.04 -1.51 6.96
CA LEU A 874 -37.55 -0.14 7.15
C LEU A 874 -38.63 0.90 6.82
N GLY A 875 -38.58 2.07 7.45
CA GLY A 875 -39.48 3.19 7.21
C GLY A 875 -40.86 3.07 7.84
N LYS A 876 -41.07 2.07 8.71
CA LYS A 876 -42.37 1.83 9.36
C LYS A 876 -42.75 3.02 10.24
N ASP A 877 -44.02 3.42 10.22
CA ASP A 877 -44.53 4.57 10.96
C ASP A 877 -43.77 5.89 10.65
N ASN A 878 -43.35 6.05 9.39
CA ASN A 878 -42.56 7.18 8.88
C ASN A 878 -41.19 7.34 9.57
N SER A 879 -40.60 6.23 10.04
CA SER A 879 -39.24 6.23 10.61
C SER A 879 -38.16 6.59 9.58
N THR A 880 -37.03 7.12 10.10
CA THR A 880 -35.81 7.30 9.33
C THR A 880 -34.86 6.15 9.61
N ASP A 881 -34.60 5.31 8.61
CA ASP A 881 -33.86 4.07 8.78
C ASP A 881 -32.67 3.94 7.82
N PHE A 882 -31.59 3.35 8.31
CA PHE A 882 -30.32 3.25 7.58
C PHE A 882 -29.78 1.82 7.62
N VAL A 883 -29.44 1.28 6.45
CA VAL A 883 -28.69 0.03 6.29
C VAL A 883 -27.63 0.24 5.21
N SER A 884 -26.38 -0.17 5.46
CA SER A 884 -25.34 -0.07 4.43
C SER A 884 -24.24 -1.11 4.52
N ALA A 885 -23.54 -1.37 3.42
CA ALA A 885 -22.44 -2.33 3.36
C ALA A 885 -22.87 -3.71 3.86
N VAL A 886 -23.81 -4.34 3.13
CA VAL A 886 -24.26 -5.71 3.40
C VAL A 886 -23.76 -6.61 2.28
N VAL A 887 -22.99 -7.64 2.64
CA VAL A 887 -22.43 -8.60 1.69
C VAL A 887 -22.89 -10.00 2.05
N LEU A 888 -23.49 -10.70 1.10
CA LEU A 888 -23.73 -12.14 1.15
C LEU A 888 -22.89 -12.79 0.05
N ASP A 889 -21.95 -13.64 0.43
CA ASP A 889 -21.16 -14.47 -0.47
C ASP A 889 -21.45 -15.94 -0.17
N THR A 890 -21.90 -16.69 -1.17
CA THR A 890 -22.12 -18.14 -1.07
C THR A 890 -23.30 -18.48 -0.15
N ALA A 891 -24.48 -18.68 -0.73
CA ALA A 891 -25.66 -19.11 0.02
C ALA A 891 -26.47 -20.17 -0.73
N PHE A 892 -27.04 -21.12 0.02
CA PHE A 892 -27.96 -22.12 -0.50
C PHE A 892 -29.33 -21.95 0.15
N LEU A 893 -30.30 -21.50 -0.64
CA LEU A 893 -31.67 -21.26 -0.20
C LEU A 893 -32.58 -22.36 -0.73
N LYS A 894 -33.27 -23.08 0.16
CA LYS A 894 -34.12 -24.21 -0.21
C LYS A 894 -35.52 -24.14 0.39
N GLY A 895 -36.54 -24.26 -0.45
CA GLY A 895 -37.94 -24.32 -0.01
C GLY A 895 -38.38 -23.07 0.75
N THR A 896 -37.79 -21.91 0.47
CA THR A 896 -38.12 -20.66 1.16
C THR A 896 -39.19 -19.85 0.41
N THR A 897 -39.94 -19.03 1.13
CA THR A 897 -40.96 -18.14 0.54
C THR A 897 -40.32 -16.99 -0.27
N ASN A 898 -39.18 -16.47 0.18
CA ASN A 898 -38.40 -15.51 -0.59
C ASN A 898 -36.93 -15.94 -0.60
N GLY A 899 -36.17 -15.44 -1.57
CA GLY A 899 -34.74 -15.60 -1.61
C GLY A 899 -34.05 -14.44 -0.91
N LEU A 900 -33.76 -13.40 -1.69
CA LEU A 900 -33.11 -12.16 -1.28
C LEU A 900 -34.13 -11.04 -1.33
N ARG A 901 -34.47 -10.48 -0.18
CA ARG A 901 -35.60 -9.54 -0.06
C ARG A 901 -35.18 -8.22 0.60
N ILE A 902 -35.56 -7.10 0.00
CA ILE A 902 -35.50 -5.77 0.63
C ILE A 902 -36.93 -5.23 0.74
N LYS A 903 -37.40 -4.95 1.95
CA LYS A 903 -38.78 -4.50 2.23
C LYS A 903 -38.79 -3.17 2.99
N THR A 904 -39.47 -2.16 2.43
CA THR A 904 -39.61 -0.84 3.07
C THR A 904 -41.05 -0.35 3.00
N TRP A 905 -41.43 0.51 3.95
CA TRP A 905 -42.74 1.16 4.01
C TRP A 905 -42.72 2.50 3.27
N GLN A 906 -43.84 2.81 2.61
CA GLN A 906 -44.11 4.17 2.13
C GLN A 906 -44.28 5.12 3.32
N GLY A 907 -43.74 6.34 3.20
CA GLY A 907 -43.71 7.36 4.24
C GLY A 907 -42.38 7.48 4.97
N GLY A 908 -41.59 6.40 4.98
CA GLY A 908 -40.26 6.35 5.59
C GLY A 908 -39.21 7.23 4.91
N SER A 909 -38.06 7.37 5.55
CA SER A 909 -36.89 8.11 5.05
C SER A 909 -35.58 7.41 5.41
N GLY A 910 -34.45 7.86 4.87
CA GLY A 910 -33.14 7.22 5.06
C GLY A 910 -32.71 6.40 3.85
N TYR A 911 -31.88 5.38 4.01
CA TYR A 911 -31.32 4.64 2.88
C TYR A 911 -30.98 3.17 3.16
N VAL A 912 -31.02 2.36 2.09
CA VAL A 912 -30.35 1.07 1.92
C VAL A 912 -29.36 1.20 0.78
N ARG A 913 -28.06 1.08 1.05
CA ARG A 913 -27.03 1.22 0.01
C ARG A 913 -25.84 0.28 0.16
N ALA A 914 -25.14 0.05 -0.96
CA ALA A 914 -23.96 -0.82 -1.01
C ALA A 914 -24.30 -2.23 -0.48
N VAL A 915 -25.25 -2.89 -1.14
CA VAL A 915 -25.63 -4.27 -0.84
C VAL A 915 -25.18 -5.16 -1.99
N ARG A 916 -24.43 -6.22 -1.70
CA ARG A 916 -23.95 -7.20 -2.68
C ARG A 916 -24.41 -8.60 -2.28
N TYR A 917 -25.12 -9.25 -3.18
CA TYR A 917 -25.48 -10.65 -3.08
C TYR A 917 -24.76 -11.42 -4.18
N GLU A 918 -24.00 -12.45 -3.81
CA GLU A 918 -23.11 -13.17 -4.71
C GLU A 918 -23.10 -14.67 -4.43
N ASN A 919 -22.95 -15.47 -5.49
CA ASN A 919 -22.81 -16.93 -5.40
C ASN A 919 -24.01 -17.59 -4.70
N VAL A 920 -25.23 -17.21 -5.09
CA VAL A 920 -26.46 -17.68 -4.42
C VAL A 920 -27.13 -18.77 -5.25
N GLN A 921 -27.27 -19.95 -4.67
CA GLN A 921 -28.01 -21.07 -5.26
C GLN A 921 -29.39 -21.20 -4.62
N MET A 922 -30.42 -21.30 -5.46
CA MET A 922 -31.82 -21.39 -5.04
C MET A 922 -32.48 -22.69 -5.51
N ASP A 923 -33.14 -23.40 -4.59
CA ASP A 923 -33.88 -24.63 -4.86
C ASP A 923 -35.31 -24.49 -4.34
N ASP A 924 -36.29 -24.48 -5.24
CA ASP A 924 -37.72 -24.42 -4.91
C ASP A 924 -38.14 -23.18 -4.10
N VAL A 925 -37.53 -22.01 -4.41
CA VAL A 925 -37.79 -20.73 -3.73
C VAL A 925 -39.01 -20.04 -4.35
N ALA A 926 -39.96 -19.54 -3.56
CA ALA A 926 -41.18 -18.98 -4.14
C ALA A 926 -40.95 -17.63 -4.83
N ASN A 927 -40.22 -16.71 -4.19
CA ASN A 927 -39.87 -15.40 -4.76
C ASN A 927 -38.35 -15.11 -4.63
N PRO A 928 -37.54 -15.52 -5.61
CA PRO A 928 -36.08 -15.44 -5.58
C PRO A 928 -35.50 -14.06 -5.22
N ILE A 929 -35.83 -13.01 -5.97
CA ILE A 929 -35.26 -11.66 -5.78
C ILE A 929 -36.41 -10.67 -5.66
N ILE A 930 -36.47 -9.95 -4.53
CA ILE A 930 -37.51 -8.95 -4.28
C ILE A 930 -36.89 -7.65 -3.74
N ILE A 931 -37.27 -6.53 -4.36
CA ILE A 931 -37.28 -5.21 -3.72
C ILE A 931 -38.74 -4.73 -3.69
N ASP A 932 -39.26 -4.42 -2.51
CA ASP A 932 -40.63 -3.97 -2.33
C ASP A 932 -40.67 -2.75 -1.40
N GLN A 933 -40.78 -1.55 -1.99
CA GLN A 933 -40.96 -0.30 -1.24
C GLN A 933 -42.42 -0.02 -0.87
N PHE A 934 -43.37 -0.88 -1.27
CA PHE A 934 -44.80 -0.77 -0.95
C PHE A 934 -45.23 -1.80 0.11
N TYR A 935 -44.28 -2.30 0.90
CA TYR A 935 -44.55 -3.31 1.90
C TYR A 935 -45.55 -2.80 2.95
N CYS A 936 -46.57 -3.62 3.23
CA CYS A 936 -47.65 -3.30 4.15
C CYS A 936 -48.15 -4.58 4.85
N ASP A 937 -47.92 -4.71 6.16
CA ASP A 937 -48.41 -5.82 6.98
C ASP A 937 -49.75 -5.53 7.68
N SER A 938 -50.31 -4.34 7.44
CA SER A 938 -51.53 -3.83 8.06
C SER A 938 -52.78 -4.43 7.40
N PRO A 939 -53.83 -4.77 8.17
CA PRO A 939 -55.13 -5.19 7.62
C PRO A 939 -55.85 -4.05 6.88
N LYS A 940 -55.42 -2.80 7.05
CA LYS A 940 -55.87 -1.65 6.25
C LYS A 940 -54.84 -1.38 5.16
N SER A 941 -55.28 -1.17 3.93
CA SER A 941 -54.41 -0.79 2.81
C SER A 941 -53.56 0.42 3.17
N CYS A 942 -52.24 0.27 3.09
CA CYS A 942 -51.31 1.38 3.25
C CYS A 942 -51.46 2.32 2.06
N GLN A 943 -51.64 3.61 2.34
CA GLN A 943 -51.71 4.62 1.28
C GLN A 943 -50.31 4.88 0.72
N ASN A 944 -50.22 5.09 -0.59
CA ASN A 944 -48.97 5.56 -1.20
C ASN A 944 -48.64 6.95 -0.65
N GLN A 945 -47.40 7.17 -0.25
CA GLN A 945 -46.92 8.42 0.31
C GLN A 945 -45.80 8.99 -0.58
N THR A 946 -45.44 10.27 -0.37
CA THR A 946 -44.45 10.98 -1.18
C THR A 946 -43.00 10.79 -0.73
N SER A 947 -42.77 9.95 0.28
CA SER A 947 -41.45 9.60 0.81
C SER A 947 -41.31 8.09 0.92
N ALA A 948 -40.09 7.59 0.78
CA ALA A 948 -39.72 6.21 1.06
C ALA A 948 -38.23 6.16 1.43
N VAL A 949 -37.80 5.03 2.00
CA VAL A 949 -36.37 4.76 2.23
C VAL A 949 -35.67 4.61 0.87
N GLU A 950 -34.63 5.40 0.62
CA GLU A 950 -33.89 5.36 -0.64
C GLU A 950 -33.18 3.99 -0.81
N ILE A 951 -33.33 3.35 -1.96
CA ILE A 951 -32.62 2.09 -2.27
C ILE A 951 -31.69 2.33 -3.45
N SER A 952 -30.38 2.23 -3.21
CA SER A 952 -29.39 2.44 -4.27
C SER A 952 -28.17 1.53 -4.15
N GLN A 953 -27.43 1.31 -5.24
CA GLN A 953 -26.20 0.50 -5.24
C GLN A 953 -26.41 -0.93 -4.72
N ILE A 954 -27.37 -1.64 -5.34
CA ILE A 954 -27.66 -3.05 -5.03
C ILE A 954 -27.17 -3.92 -6.17
N MET A 955 -26.34 -4.91 -5.85
CA MET A 955 -25.70 -5.78 -6.81
C MET A 955 -26.09 -7.23 -6.57
N TYR A 956 -26.54 -7.91 -7.62
CA TYR A 956 -26.84 -9.34 -7.65
C TYR A 956 -25.91 -9.99 -8.68
N VAL A 957 -25.08 -10.94 -8.25
CA VAL A 957 -24.03 -11.57 -9.07
C VAL A 957 -24.09 -13.09 -8.91
N ASN A 958 -24.03 -13.84 -10.00
CA ASN A 958 -23.92 -15.31 -9.98
C ASN A 958 -25.03 -15.97 -9.14
N ILE A 959 -26.29 -15.74 -9.51
CA ILE A 959 -27.47 -16.27 -8.80
C ILE A 959 -28.20 -17.27 -9.69
N HIS A 960 -28.24 -18.53 -9.28
CA HIS A 960 -28.77 -19.63 -10.08
C HIS A 960 -29.81 -20.43 -9.31
N GLY A 961 -30.86 -20.91 -9.97
CA GLY A 961 -31.83 -21.77 -9.29
C GLY A 961 -33.23 -21.82 -9.86
N THR A 962 -34.19 -22.17 -8.99
CA THR A 962 -35.60 -22.34 -9.37
C THR A 962 -36.57 -21.48 -8.55
N SER A 963 -37.62 -21.00 -9.24
CA SER A 963 -38.70 -20.14 -8.73
C SER A 963 -40.06 -20.86 -8.76
N LYS A 964 -40.89 -20.76 -7.70
CA LYS A 964 -42.31 -21.18 -7.78
C LYS A 964 -43.19 -20.12 -8.43
N SER A 965 -42.95 -18.84 -8.13
CA SER A 965 -43.75 -17.74 -8.65
C SER A 965 -43.37 -17.39 -10.10
N PRO A 966 -44.29 -16.80 -10.89
CA PRO A 966 -43.99 -16.37 -12.25
C PRO A 966 -42.91 -15.28 -12.27
N ASN A 967 -43.03 -14.31 -11.36
CA ASN A 967 -42.09 -13.21 -11.20
C ASN A 967 -40.91 -13.66 -10.33
N ALA A 968 -39.89 -14.26 -10.94
CA ALA A 968 -38.69 -14.67 -10.22
C ALA A 968 -37.91 -13.46 -9.68
N MET A 969 -37.93 -12.34 -10.41
CA MET A 969 -37.36 -11.06 -9.99
C MET A 969 -38.46 -9.99 -9.93
N LYS A 970 -38.62 -9.32 -8.78
CA LYS A 970 -39.62 -8.27 -8.58
C LYS A 970 -38.97 -7.03 -7.96
N PHE A 971 -38.95 -5.94 -8.72
CA PHE A 971 -38.49 -4.62 -8.27
C PHE A 971 -39.68 -3.65 -8.25
N ALA A 972 -40.30 -3.46 -7.09
CA ALA A 972 -41.43 -2.57 -6.89
C ALA A 972 -40.97 -1.33 -6.09
N CYS A 973 -40.55 -0.28 -6.80
CA CYS A 973 -40.04 0.94 -6.20
C CYS A 973 -41.03 2.11 -6.35
N SER A 974 -40.94 3.09 -5.44
CA SER A 974 -41.79 4.29 -5.40
C SER A 974 -41.46 5.23 -6.54
N ASP A 975 -42.48 5.85 -7.14
CA ASP A 975 -42.29 6.84 -8.20
C ASP A 975 -41.65 8.14 -7.68
N THR A 976 -41.81 8.42 -6.38
CA THR A 976 -41.25 9.62 -5.73
C THR A 976 -39.82 9.43 -5.26
N VAL A 977 -39.44 8.19 -4.94
CA VAL A 977 -38.08 7.81 -4.50
C VAL A 977 -37.68 6.50 -5.22
N PRO A 978 -37.36 6.58 -6.53
CA PRO A 978 -37.08 5.40 -7.35
C PRO A 978 -35.81 4.69 -6.90
N CYS A 979 -35.78 3.36 -7.07
CA CYS A 979 -34.55 2.60 -6.86
C CYS A 979 -33.53 2.92 -7.96
N SER A 980 -32.25 3.05 -7.61
CA SER A 980 -31.20 3.42 -8.58
C SER A 980 -29.94 2.56 -8.45
N LYS A 981 -29.15 2.48 -9.53
CA LYS A 981 -27.90 1.71 -9.56
C LYS A 981 -28.10 0.25 -9.13
N ILE A 982 -29.16 -0.38 -9.63
CA ILE A 982 -29.37 -1.83 -9.50
C ILE A 982 -28.56 -2.53 -10.58
N VAL A 983 -27.73 -3.50 -10.19
CA VAL A 983 -26.84 -4.23 -11.10
C VAL A 983 -27.18 -5.72 -11.04
N LEU A 984 -27.44 -6.31 -12.21
CA LEU A 984 -27.67 -7.74 -12.38
C LEU A 984 -26.56 -8.32 -13.25
N ASN A 985 -25.86 -9.34 -12.76
CA ASN A 985 -24.84 -10.08 -13.50
C ASN A 985 -25.02 -11.59 -13.28
N ASP A 986 -24.97 -12.37 -14.36
CA ASP A 986 -25.07 -13.83 -14.36
C ASP A 986 -26.18 -14.37 -13.44
N ILE A 987 -27.43 -14.08 -13.82
CA ILE A 987 -28.63 -14.53 -13.10
C ILE A 987 -29.32 -15.60 -13.95
N ASN A 988 -29.60 -16.77 -13.38
CA ASN A 988 -30.30 -17.86 -14.09
C ASN A 988 -31.35 -18.51 -13.20
N LEU A 989 -32.56 -17.98 -13.27
CA LEU A 989 -33.72 -18.42 -12.50
C LEU A 989 -34.78 -18.98 -13.42
N LYS A 990 -35.17 -20.24 -13.19
CA LYS A 990 -36.18 -20.96 -13.98
C LYS A 990 -37.39 -21.31 -13.13
N ARG A 991 -38.58 -21.46 -13.71
CA ARG A 991 -39.71 -21.95 -12.91
C ARG A 991 -39.58 -23.43 -12.61
N THR A 992 -40.02 -23.84 -11.43
CA THR A 992 -40.07 -25.26 -11.03
C THR A 992 -41.02 -26.10 -11.88
N ASP A 993 -42.06 -25.49 -12.47
CA ASP A 993 -43.01 -26.15 -13.37
C ASP A 993 -42.54 -26.20 -14.84
N GLY A 994 -41.29 -25.80 -15.12
CA GLY A 994 -40.71 -25.80 -16.46
C GLY A 994 -41.17 -24.67 -17.38
N LYS A 995 -42.03 -23.76 -16.93
CA LYS A 995 -42.44 -22.56 -17.70
C LYS A 995 -41.39 -21.43 -17.58
N SER A 996 -41.53 -20.41 -18.42
CA SER A 996 -40.64 -19.24 -18.39
C SER A 996 -40.85 -18.39 -17.13
N ALA A 997 -39.77 -18.07 -16.43
CA ALA A 997 -39.76 -17.06 -15.36
C ALA A 997 -39.87 -15.64 -15.97
N GLN A 998 -40.27 -14.67 -15.16
CA GLN A 998 -40.47 -13.27 -15.56
C GLN A 998 -39.81 -12.30 -14.57
N THR A 999 -39.54 -11.09 -15.04
CA THR A 999 -39.04 -9.95 -14.25
C THR A 999 -40.10 -8.85 -14.22
N PHE A 1000 -40.38 -8.32 -13.03
CA PHE A 1000 -41.25 -7.17 -12.84
C PHE A 1000 -40.43 -5.95 -12.39
N CYS A 1001 -40.61 -4.81 -13.04
CA CYS A 1001 -39.95 -3.54 -12.71
C CYS A 1001 -40.98 -2.42 -12.57
N ASN A 1002 -40.90 -1.65 -11.48
CA ASN A 1002 -41.60 -0.38 -11.30
C ASN A 1002 -40.62 0.66 -10.74
N SER A 1003 -40.45 1.79 -11.42
CA SER A 1003 -39.63 2.93 -10.98
C SER A 1003 -38.22 2.56 -10.49
N VAL A 1004 -37.52 1.75 -11.29
CA VAL A 1004 -36.17 1.24 -11.00
C VAL A 1004 -35.20 1.54 -12.15
N LYS A 1005 -34.01 2.03 -11.80
CA LYS A 1005 -32.91 2.33 -12.73
C LYS A 1005 -31.71 1.43 -12.47
N GLY A 1006 -31.14 0.88 -13.54
CA GLY A 1006 -30.05 -0.09 -13.43
C GLY A 1006 -29.62 -0.63 -14.78
N PHE A 1007 -28.74 -1.63 -14.76
CA PHE A 1007 -28.38 -2.37 -15.95
C PHE A 1007 -28.13 -3.85 -15.63
N ALA A 1008 -28.35 -4.68 -16.64
CA ALA A 1008 -28.05 -6.10 -16.65
C ALA A 1008 -26.97 -6.36 -17.70
N TYR A 1009 -26.00 -7.22 -17.41
CA TYR A 1009 -24.98 -7.65 -18.36
C TYR A 1009 -24.69 -9.15 -18.20
N ASP A 1010 -24.00 -9.72 -19.20
CA ASP A 1010 -23.82 -11.16 -19.37
C ASP A 1010 -25.15 -11.94 -19.43
N ASN A 1011 -25.22 -13.13 -18.84
CA ASN A 1011 -26.36 -14.02 -18.95
C ASN A 1011 -27.40 -13.74 -17.83
N VAL A 1012 -28.44 -12.96 -18.14
CA VAL A 1012 -29.54 -12.68 -17.19
C VAL A 1012 -30.86 -13.28 -17.69
N GLN A 1013 -31.30 -14.34 -17.01
CA GLN A 1013 -32.56 -15.06 -17.22
C GLN A 1013 -33.31 -15.18 -15.88
N PRO A 1014 -34.58 -14.74 -15.80
CA PRO A 1014 -35.38 -14.13 -16.87
C PRO A 1014 -34.88 -12.73 -17.27
N SER A 1015 -35.17 -12.32 -18.51
CA SER A 1015 -34.72 -11.01 -19.02
C SER A 1015 -35.18 -9.86 -18.13
N ALA A 1016 -34.32 -8.86 -17.94
CA ALA A 1016 -34.56 -7.68 -17.12
C ALA A 1016 -34.64 -6.39 -17.97
N ASP A 1017 -35.15 -6.49 -19.20
CA ASP A 1017 -35.29 -5.35 -20.14
C ASP A 1017 -36.15 -4.20 -19.60
N CYS A 1018 -36.94 -4.44 -18.54
CA CYS A 1018 -37.76 -3.43 -17.88
C CYS A 1018 -36.97 -2.47 -16.97
N LEU A 1019 -35.66 -2.67 -16.77
CA LEU A 1019 -34.81 -1.73 -16.05
C LEU A 1019 -34.57 -0.47 -16.88
N MET A 1020 -34.84 0.70 -16.32
CA MET A 1020 -34.55 1.97 -17.00
C MET A 1020 -33.03 2.17 -17.06
N THR A 1021 -32.51 2.44 -18.26
CA THR A 1021 -31.08 2.63 -18.50
C THR A 1021 -30.60 3.97 -17.96
N ASP A 1022 -29.50 3.95 -17.22
CA ASP A 1022 -28.80 5.16 -16.79
C ASP A 1022 -27.84 5.57 -17.94
N ASN A 1023 -28.18 6.61 -18.70
CA ASN A 1023 -27.49 7.01 -19.94
C ASN A 1023 -25.98 7.31 -19.76
N ASN A 1024 -25.49 7.46 -18.52
CA ASN A 1024 -24.08 7.69 -18.21
C ASN A 1024 -23.24 6.40 -18.04
N LEU A 1025 -23.86 5.22 -17.91
CA LEU A 1025 -23.15 3.95 -17.66
C LEU A 1025 -22.94 3.10 -18.91
N VAL A 1026 -23.78 3.24 -19.95
CA VAL A 1026 -23.72 2.41 -21.17
C VAL A 1026 -22.46 2.68 -22.01
N TYR A 1027 -21.88 3.88 -21.93
CA TYR A 1027 -20.67 4.24 -22.68
C TYR A 1027 -19.36 3.70 -22.06
N GLN A 1028 -19.35 3.37 -20.77
CA GLN A 1028 -18.16 2.81 -20.10
C GLN A 1028 -18.06 1.29 -20.24
N THR A 1029 -19.20 0.59 -20.37
CA THR A 1029 -19.21 -0.88 -20.41
C THR A 1029 -18.99 -1.45 -21.82
N ARG A 1030 -19.36 -0.73 -22.89
CA ARG A 1030 -19.18 -1.22 -24.28
C ARG A 1030 -17.71 -1.28 -24.73
N ASN A 1031 -16.84 -0.45 -24.18
CA ASN A 1031 -15.41 -0.47 -24.50
C ASN A 1031 -14.60 -1.47 -23.66
N ARG A 1032 -15.23 -2.15 -22.69
CA ARG A 1032 -14.60 -3.20 -21.86
C ARG A 1032 -14.83 -4.62 -22.37
N ILE A 1033 -15.62 -4.82 -23.44
CA ILE A 1033 -15.95 -6.16 -23.98
C ILE A 1033 -15.17 -6.46 -25.29
N GLN A 1034 -14.27 -5.56 -25.71
CA GLN A 1034 -13.39 -5.77 -26.87
C GLN A 1034 -11.89 -5.57 -26.58
N ALA A 1035 -11.49 -5.53 -25.31
CA ALA A 1035 -10.09 -5.54 -24.90
C ALA A 1035 -9.85 -6.69 -23.93
#